data_AF-A0A537PFN2-F1
#
_entry.id   AF-A0A537PFN2-F1
#
_cell.length_a   1.000
_cell.length_b   1.000
_cell.length_c   1.000
_cell.angle_alpha   90.00
_cell.angle_beta   90.00
_cell.angle_gamma   90.00
#
_symmetry.space_group_name_H-M   'P 1'
#
loop_
_entity.id
_entity.type
_entity.pdbx_description
1 polymer ?
#
loop_
_entity_poly.entity_id
_entity_poly.type
_entity_poly.pdbx_seq_one_letter_code
_entity_poly.pdbx_strand_id
1 'polypeptide(L)'
;MPDGIETISKRWVGAAVGRKEDEALLTGQARFIDDLYPIPGLCFAAILRSPHAHVRIRRIDVERAHQLPGVRQVITGKDVLELIGPLPSVVKAPLPYYPIAIDKARYVGEPIAVVVADTRYNAEDACELIDTEYEVLPPVTDLRSATERDAPVIHEAVGSNVISRRSFSYGNPEGAFAAADRVFEFSYSLPRYASTPIETFGVIAQFERAPDRYTVWSNFQGPFVVQPLMANALRVPGHRLRLITPPSSGGSFGIKQAVLSYIVLLAAVSRKAGVPIKWIEDRAEHLTAASASSDRLGTVAAAFTKDGELTGLRFRNTANMGAYVRPPEPASLYRMHAASNGCYRVKNISVDNELVVTNSTPVGLNRGYGGPQFYFALERIMEIAARGLDIDPAELRRRNFVPTGAFPYKAPAGAVFDAGDYEAALSELLRIAGYEELKERRAAARRAGRAFGIGLAAGVEPSGSNMAYVSLEQTPQERRRADRKSGANASAVVAVDPSGQVTVRLCSCPNGQGHATVAAQIVADTLGLHPDDIHVVTEMDTLTSPWSIASGNYSNRFAAIVVEAVAKCAEQVAQKIRLLAAAALDATADEIELHEGYARVRGQSNRGLPFRKAASRAHWDPAGLPDAIAPGLHECAIISPPVLDPPDDEDRIASAVTFGFVIDLAAVEIDRNTGAIRIDKYASVHDVGTQLNPKIVEGQVHGGFAHGLGAALFEELAYDDQGNFLTGTFADYLCPTAVEVPQIEIGHVETPSPANALGAKGMGDGSSMLTPAAITNAVADALGRDDISLPLNLQRVWAFANGHDATTKSRPAISSIRPAGRAVGEMLTGSGKITLFAPVQEVWRRLLDPSELAASIPGCSSLTQDEIDRYSARVTIGIGAIRGTYHAQIELRDKNEGSSLRLLGKAIGPLGFGSGSGLVTLQPETGDRTRLEYSYEAEVGGKLAAVGQRMLGSVMRYLIGQFFRSLERRMRPAARLDWRSWWLRFRRHGSGGEA
;
A
#
# COMPACT_ATOMS: atom_id res chain seq x y z
N MET A 1 -44.13 -47.02 13.14
CA MET A 1 -44.52 -45.75 12.51
C MET A 1 -45.04 -44.84 13.61
N PRO A 2 -44.40 -43.70 13.84
CA PRO A 2 -45.08 -42.45 14.14
C PRO A 2 -45.00 -41.52 12.92
N ASP A 3 -46.14 -40.91 12.63
CA ASP A 3 -46.39 -40.01 11.52
C ASP A 3 -45.67 -38.66 11.69
N GLY A 4 -45.27 -38.08 10.55
CA GLY A 4 -44.86 -36.67 10.45
C GLY A 4 -43.36 -36.40 10.44
N ILE A 5 -42.60 -37.05 9.55
CA ILE A 5 -41.27 -36.52 9.16
C ILE A 5 -41.52 -35.48 8.07
N GLU A 6 -41.54 -34.20 8.44
CA GLU A 6 -41.14 -33.15 7.50
C GLU A 6 -39.75 -33.53 6.98
N THR A 7 -39.66 -34.02 5.75
CA THR A 7 -38.39 -34.19 5.03
C THR A 7 -37.84 -32.81 4.66
N ILE A 8 -37.39 -32.04 5.66
CA ILE A 8 -36.39 -31.02 5.41
C ILE A 8 -35.07 -31.79 5.35
N SER A 9 -34.67 -32.20 4.15
CA SER A 9 -33.28 -32.56 3.87
C SER A 9 -32.44 -31.33 4.24
N LYS A 10 -31.90 -31.30 5.46
CA LYS A 10 -31.07 -30.18 5.93
C LYS A 10 -29.77 -30.24 5.12
N ARG A 11 -29.61 -29.30 4.19
CA ARG A 11 -28.31 -29.02 3.58
C ARG A 11 -27.34 -28.53 4.66
N TRP A 12 -26.09 -28.97 4.54
CA TRP A 12 -24.99 -28.52 5.37
C TRP A 12 -24.53 -27.14 4.96
N VAL A 13 -24.39 -26.84 3.66
CA VAL A 13 -24.06 -25.49 3.18
C VAL A 13 -25.16 -24.51 3.62
N GLY A 14 -24.76 -23.40 4.23
CA GLY A 14 -25.66 -22.42 4.84
C GLY A 14 -26.01 -22.70 6.31
N ALA A 15 -25.67 -23.89 6.84
CA ALA A 15 -25.85 -24.18 8.25
C ALA A 15 -24.73 -23.55 9.12
N ALA A 16 -25.13 -23.02 10.28
CA ALA A 16 -24.26 -22.43 11.28
C ALA A 16 -23.56 -23.48 12.19
N VAL A 17 -22.90 -24.46 11.57
CA VAL A 17 -22.15 -25.52 12.27
C VAL A 17 -20.89 -24.95 12.95
N GLY A 18 -20.46 -25.59 14.04
CA GLY A 18 -19.17 -25.29 14.68
C GLY A 18 -17.99 -25.63 13.77
N ARG A 19 -16.82 -25.03 14.04
CA ARG A 19 -15.67 -25.22 13.14
C ARG A 19 -14.96 -26.54 13.44
N LYS A 20 -14.65 -27.30 12.41
CA LYS A 20 -13.83 -28.52 12.47
C LYS A 20 -12.42 -28.23 12.99
N GLU A 21 -11.92 -27.02 12.73
CA GLU A 21 -10.61 -26.56 13.18
C GLU A 21 -10.52 -26.32 14.71
N ASP A 22 -11.64 -26.12 15.40
CA ASP A 22 -11.66 -25.66 16.80
C ASP A 22 -11.10 -26.70 17.79
N GLU A 23 -11.32 -27.99 17.55
CA GLU A 23 -10.88 -29.04 18.47
C GLU A 23 -9.37 -28.98 18.72
N ALA A 24 -8.57 -28.90 17.65
CA ALA A 24 -7.11 -28.80 17.77
C ALA A 24 -6.65 -27.46 18.35
N LEU A 25 -7.33 -26.36 17.99
CA LEU A 25 -6.98 -25.01 18.44
C LEU A 25 -7.26 -24.81 19.94
N LEU A 26 -8.38 -25.33 20.46
CA LEU A 26 -8.80 -25.16 21.84
C LEU A 26 -8.10 -26.11 22.83
N THR A 27 -7.47 -27.17 22.32
CA THR A 27 -6.78 -28.19 23.14
C THR A 27 -5.25 -28.09 23.10
N GLY A 28 -4.70 -27.09 22.39
CA GLY A 28 -3.25 -26.94 22.22
C GLY A 28 -2.62 -28.02 21.35
N GLN A 29 -3.40 -28.69 20.49
CA GLN A 29 -2.93 -29.73 19.57
C GLN A 29 -2.73 -29.23 18.13
N ALA A 30 -3.17 -28.01 17.82
CA ALA A 30 -2.85 -27.35 16.56
C ALA A 30 -1.34 -27.14 16.45
N ARG A 31 -0.80 -27.25 15.23
CA ARG A 31 0.64 -27.16 14.96
C ARG A 31 0.96 -25.99 14.04
N PHE A 32 1.59 -24.98 14.61
CA PHE A 32 2.06 -23.76 13.98
C PHE A 32 3.52 -23.91 13.50
N ILE A 33 4.05 -22.90 12.81
CA ILE A 33 5.40 -23.02 12.21
C ILE A 33 6.51 -23.26 13.25
N ASP A 34 6.40 -22.67 14.44
CA ASP A 34 7.39 -22.87 15.51
C ASP A 34 7.26 -24.23 16.21
N ASP A 35 6.13 -24.92 16.08
CA ASP A 35 5.95 -26.28 16.63
C ASP A 35 6.61 -27.34 15.74
N LEU A 36 7.12 -26.96 14.56
CA LEU A 36 7.68 -27.90 13.59
C LEU A 36 9.18 -28.13 13.82
N TYR A 37 9.56 -29.41 13.85
CA TYR A 37 10.92 -29.92 13.79
C TYR A 37 10.99 -31.04 12.75
N PRO A 38 10.82 -30.73 11.45
CA PRO A 38 10.58 -31.74 10.42
C PRO A 38 11.83 -32.56 10.07
N ILE A 39 13.02 -32.11 10.48
CA ILE A 39 14.31 -32.68 10.11
C ILE A 39 15.30 -32.63 11.30
N PRO A 40 16.18 -33.63 11.45
CA PRO A 40 17.21 -33.63 12.48
C PRO A 40 18.33 -32.62 12.18
N GLY A 41 19.06 -32.21 13.21
CA GLY A 41 20.22 -31.31 13.06
C GLY A 41 19.86 -29.85 12.78
N LEU A 42 18.64 -29.43 13.09
CA LEU A 42 18.20 -28.04 12.96
C LEU A 42 19.10 -27.10 13.77
N CYS A 43 19.67 -26.13 13.07
CA CYS A 43 20.31 -24.95 13.64
C CYS A 43 19.31 -23.78 13.62
N PHE A 44 19.56 -22.76 14.42
CA PHE A 44 18.71 -21.58 14.55
C PHE A 44 19.41 -20.37 13.96
N ALA A 45 18.63 -19.50 13.33
CA ALA A 45 19.13 -18.25 12.79
C ALA A 45 18.63 -17.03 13.56
N ALA A 46 19.50 -16.03 13.67
CA ALA A 46 19.17 -14.66 14.08
C ALA A 46 19.67 -13.69 13.00
N ILE A 47 18.95 -12.59 12.79
CA ILE A 47 19.24 -11.63 11.72
C ILE A 47 19.73 -10.33 12.35
N LEU A 48 20.97 -9.94 12.07
CA LEU A 48 21.45 -8.60 12.37
C LEU A 48 20.84 -7.63 11.36
N ARG A 49 20.19 -6.58 11.85
CA ARG A 49 19.44 -5.61 11.06
C ARG A 49 20.06 -4.22 11.14
N SER A 50 19.84 -3.41 10.12
CA SER A 50 20.27 -2.01 10.12
C SER A 50 19.55 -1.23 11.22
N PRO A 51 20.26 -0.55 12.14
CA PRO A 51 19.66 0.39 13.07
C PRO A 51 19.40 1.75 12.40
N HIS A 52 19.84 1.95 11.16
CA HIS A 52 19.77 3.22 10.45
C HIS A 52 18.89 3.14 9.20
N ALA A 53 18.19 4.24 8.91
CA ALA A 53 17.34 4.37 7.73
C ALA A 53 18.12 4.46 6.42
N HIS A 54 19.34 4.99 6.43
CA HIS A 54 20.13 5.18 5.21
C HIS A 54 21.63 5.19 5.50
N VAL A 55 22.33 4.12 5.14
CA VAL A 55 23.78 3.95 5.42
C VAL A 55 24.50 3.23 4.29
N ARG A 56 25.77 3.60 4.03
CA ARG A 56 26.72 2.69 3.37
C ARG A 56 27.40 1.84 4.43
N ILE A 57 27.51 0.55 4.18
CA ILE A 57 28.16 -0.41 5.07
C ILE A 57 29.65 -0.41 4.70
N ARG A 58 30.51 0.10 5.60
CA ARG A 58 31.96 0.17 5.37
C ARG A 58 32.64 -1.14 5.71
N ARG A 59 32.26 -1.73 6.85
CA ARG A 59 32.82 -2.97 7.37
C ARG A 59 31.80 -3.69 8.25
N ILE A 60 31.80 -5.02 8.21
CA ILE A 60 31.12 -5.88 9.16
C ILE A 60 32.19 -6.79 9.75
N ASP A 61 32.47 -6.66 11.05
CA ASP A 61 33.41 -7.51 11.78
C ASP A 61 32.63 -8.59 12.54
N VAL A 62 32.91 -9.84 12.17
CA VAL A 62 32.20 -11.02 12.65
C VAL A 62 33.09 -11.91 13.54
N GLU A 63 34.33 -11.52 13.82
CA GLU A 63 35.32 -12.40 14.46
C GLU A 63 34.87 -12.85 15.85
N ARG A 64 34.38 -11.92 16.68
CA ARG A 64 33.90 -12.22 18.03
C ARG A 64 32.67 -13.12 18.02
N ALA A 65 31.73 -12.86 17.11
CA ALA A 65 30.55 -13.69 16.91
C ALA A 65 30.93 -15.13 16.51
N HIS A 66 31.90 -15.29 15.61
CA HIS A 66 32.39 -16.61 15.19
C HIS A 66 33.06 -17.42 16.30
N GLN A 67 33.69 -16.76 17.27
CA GLN A 67 34.37 -17.42 18.39
C GLN A 67 33.40 -17.86 19.49
N LEU A 68 32.14 -17.40 19.48
CA LEU A 68 31.15 -17.77 20.49
C LEU A 68 30.79 -19.27 20.35
N PRO A 69 30.90 -20.07 21.43
CA PRO A 69 30.50 -21.48 21.39
C PRO A 69 29.05 -21.66 20.94
N GLY A 70 28.82 -22.64 20.07
CA GLY A 70 27.51 -22.92 19.48
C GLY A 70 27.21 -22.15 18.19
N VAL A 71 28.01 -21.14 17.82
CA VAL A 71 27.89 -20.48 16.52
C VAL A 71 28.51 -21.36 15.44
N ARG A 72 27.74 -21.59 14.36
CA ARG A 72 28.16 -22.37 13.19
C ARG A 72 28.74 -21.47 12.12
N GLN A 73 28.06 -20.37 11.81
CA GLN A 73 28.48 -19.43 10.78
C GLN A 73 27.81 -18.07 10.95
N VAL A 74 28.52 -17.01 10.53
CA VAL A 74 27.94 -15.69 10.28
C VAL A 74 28.01 -15.45 8.77
N ILE A 75 26.89 -15.11 8.16
CA ILE A 75 26.72 -14.99 6.70
C ILE A 75 26.27 -13.56 6.39
N THR A 76 27.01 -12.87 5.53
CA THR A 76 26.72 -11.50 5.09
C THR A 76 26.05 -11.47 3.72
N GLY A 77 25.58 -10.30 3.28
CA GLY A 77 25.05 -10.13 1.91
C GLY A 77 26.03 -10.56 0.81
N LYS A 78 27.34 -10.33 1.00
CA LYS A 78 28.38 -10.72 0.04
C LYS A 78 28.50 -12.25 -0.10
N ASP A 79 28.27 -12.99 0.98
CA ASP A 79 28.39 -14.45 1.00
C ASP A 79 27.30 -15.18 0.21
N VAL A 80 26.12 -14.57 0.10
CA VAL A 80 24.95 -15.14 -0.59
C VAL A 80 24.76 -14.60 -2.00
N LEU A 81 25.43 -13.51 -2.38
CA LEU A 81 25.26 -12.86 -3.70
C LEU A 81 25.59 -13.77 -4.89
N GLU A 82 26.49 -14.74 -4.71
CA GLU A 82 26.79 -15.76 -5.73
C GLU A 82 25.66 -16.79 -5.87
N LEU A 83 24.89 -17.01 -4.81
CA LEU A 83 23.82 -18.00 -4.72
C LEU A 83 22.46 -17.43 -5.16
N ILE A 84 22.26 -16.11 -5.04
CA ILE A 84 20.98 -15.46 -5.32
C ILE A 84 21.06 -14.37 -6.38
N GLY A 85 19.98 -14.19 -7.14
CA GLY A 85 19.69 -13.01 -7.95
C GLY A 85 18.68 -12.09 -7.25
N PRO A 86 18.43 -10.89 -7.81
CA PRO A 86 17.41 -10.00 -7.27
C PRO A 86 16.02 -10.59 -7.49
N LEU A 87 15.10 -10.31 -6.56
CA LEU A 87 13.69 -10.64 -6.73
C LEU A 87 13.10 -9.80 -7.88
N PRO A 88 12.47 -10.43 -8.89
CA PRO A 88 11.91 -9.70 -10.03
C PRO A 88 10.78 -8.73 -9.63
N SER A 89 10.75 -7.57 -10.29
CA SER A 89 9.67 -6.59 -10.19
C SER A 89 9.02 -6.31 -11.55
N VAL A 90 7.74 -5.94 -11.53
CA VAL A 90 7.03 -5.44 -12.72
C VAL A 90 7.49 -4.03 -13.09
N VAL A 91 7.87 -3.22 -12.09
CA VAL A 91 8.48 -1.89 -12.27
C VAL A 91 9.89 -2.08 -12.82
N LYS A 92 10.21 -1.45 -13.95
CA LYS A 92 11.48 -1.64 -14.68
C LYS A 92 12.58 -0.65 -14.33
N ALA A 93 12.32 0.28 -13.40
CA ALA A 93 13.35 1.16 -12.89
C ALA A 93 14.51 0.34 -12.25
N PRO A 94 15.77 0.79 -12.36
CA PRO A 94 16.96 0.02 -11.98
C PRO A 94 17.21 0.00 -10.46
N LEU A 95 16.27 -0.56 -9.68
CA LEU A 95 16.34 -0.72 -8.23
C LEU A 95 16.28 -2.22 -7.82
N PRO A 96 17.35 -3.00 -8.01
CA PRO A 96 17.35 -4.42 -7.69
C PRO A 96 17.08 -4.66 -6.20
N TYR A 97 16.18 -5.61 -5.90
CA TYR A 97 15.87 -6.00 -4.53
C TYR A 97 16.50 -7.34 -4.18
N TYR A 98 17.44 -7.33 -3.24
CA TYR A 98 17.96 -8.51 -2.57
C TYR A 98 17.35 -8.60 -1.16
N PRO A 99 17.13 -9.81 -0.62
CA PRO A 99 16.54 -9.96 0.71
C PRO A 99 17.51 -9.61 1.86
N ILE A 100 18.69 -9.06 1.55
CA ILE A 100 19.74 -8.65 2.48
C ILE A 100 20.54 -7.50 1.86
N ALA A 101 20.97 -6.53 2.67
CA ALA A 101 21.83 -5.45 2.25
C ALA A 101 23.21 -5.97 1.83
N ILE A 102 23.73 -5.46 0.71
CA ILE A 102 25.07 -5.82 0.21
C ILE A 102 26.09 -4.76 0.65
N ASP A 103 25.97 -3.55 0.10
CA ASP A 103 26.89 -2.44 0.39
C ASP A 103 26.20 -1.25 1.06
N LYS A 104 24.87 -1.25 1.10
CA LYS A 104 24.04 -0.13 1.52
C LYS A 104 22.73 -0.65 2.11
N ALA A 105 22.38 -0.16 3.30
CA ALA A 105 21.05 -0.34 3.88
C ALA A 105 20.24 0.96 3.71
N ARG A 106 18.94 0.81 3.48
CA ARG A 106 18.00 1.81 2.99
C ARG A 106 16.73 1.90 3.84
N TYR A 107 16.60 1.12 4.92
CA TYR A 107 15.58 1.31 5.94
C TYR A 107 16.04 0.69 7.27
N VAL A 108 15.50 1.19 8.39
CA VAL A 108 15.67 0.57 9.70
C VAL A 108 15.01 -0.82 9.68
N GLY A 109 15.75 -1.86 10.08
CA GLY A 109 15.27 -3.25 10.03
C GLY A 109 15.76 -4.04 8.82
N GLU A 110 16.44 -3.43 7.85
CA GLU A 110 17.00 -4.16 6.70
C GLU A 110 18.05 -5.19 7.14
N PRO A 111 17.96 -6.46 6.72
CA PRO A 111 18.97 -7.46 7.06
C PRO A 111 20.36 -7.07 6.57
N ILE A 112 21.39 -7.25 7.42
CA ILE A 112 22.80 -6.99 7.12
C ILE A 112 23.64 -8.26 7.21
N ALA A 113 23.36 -9.10 8.21
CA ALA A 113 23.99 -10.40 8.38
C ALA A 113 23.01 -11.40 9.00
N VAL A 114 23.28 -12.70 8.83
CA VAL A 114 22.55 -13.80 9.43
C VAL A 114 23.52 -14.66 10.22
N VAL A 115 23.27 -14.82 11.51
CA VAL A 115 24.00 -15.77 12.37
C VAL A 115 23.26 -17.10 12.35
N VAL A 116 24.00 -18.20 12.25
CA VAL A 116 23.50 -19.58 12.38
C VAL A 116 24.18 -20.23 13.58
N ALA A 117 23.40 -20.75 14.52
CA ALA A 117 23.91 -21.36 15.75
C ALA A 117 23.09 -22.58 16.19
N ASP A 118 23.57 -23.30 17.21
CA ASP A 118 22.93 -24.50 17.75
C ASP A 118 21.61 -24.23 18.47
N THR A 119 21.44 -23.01 19.00
CA THR A 119 20.21 -22.55 19.65
C THR A 119 19.88 -21.12 19.22
N ARG A 120 18.62 -20.73 19.38
CA ARG A 120 18.18 -19.34 19.16
C ARG A 120 18.96 -18.36 20.04
N TYR A 121 19.17 -18.70 21.31
CA TYR A 121 19.92 -17.88 22.26
C TYR A 121 21.35 -17.62 21.79
N ASN A 122 22.07 -18.67 21.36
CA ASN A 122 23.43 -18.49 20.83
C ASN A 122 23.46 -17.65 19.56
N ALA A 123 22.43 -17.72 18.72
CA ALA A 123 22.36 -16.93 17.49
C ALA A 123 22.15 -15.43 17.82
N GLU A 124 21.25 -15.12 18.76
CA GLU A 124 20.96 -13.75 19.21
C GLU A 124 22.16 -13.15 19.96
N ASP A 125 22.77 -13.88 20.90
CA ASP A 125 23.97 -13.45 21.62
C ASP A 125 25.13 -13.12 20.66
N ALA A 126 25.29 -13.91 19.61
CA ALA A 126 26.33 -13.68 18.61
C ALA A 126 26.02 -12.50 17.68
N CYS A 127 24.75 -12.15 17.43
CA CYS A 127 24.42 -10.92 16.70
C CYS A 127 24.93 -9.67 17.42
N GLU A 128 24.85 -9.62 18.76
CA GLU A 128 25.35 -8.51 19.60
C GLU A 128 26.88 -8.40 19.60
N LEU A 129 27.59 -9.43 19.12
CA LEU A 129 29.05 -9.45 19.00
C LEU A 129 29.57 -9.03 17.62
N ILE A 130 28.67 -8.70 16.67
CA ILE A 130 29.04 -8.23 15.34
C ILE A 130 29.21 -6.70 15.37
N ASP A 131 30.43 -6.24 15.12
CA ASP A 131 30.76 -4.82 15.07
C ASP A 131 30.62 -4.30 13.63
N THR A 132 29.70 -3.36 13.37
CA THR A 132 29.46 -2.81 12.01
C THR A 132 29.82 -1.33 11.92
N GLU A 133 30.61 -0.96 10.90
CA GLU A 133 30.97 0.44 10.61
C GLU A 133 30.09 1.01 9.49
N TYR A 134 29.42 2.13 9.75
CA TYR A 134 28.50 2.79 8.82
C TYR A 134 28.98 4.18 8.38
N GLU A 135 28.72 4.54 7.13
CA GLU A 135 28.61 5.94 6.69
C GLU A 135 27.12 6.30 6.63
N VAL A 136 26.64 7.10 7.58
CA VAL A 136 25.25 7.57 7.63
C VAL A 136 24.99 8.59 6.51
N LEU A 137 23.90 8.37 5.77
CA LEU A 137 23.44 9.21 4.68
C LEU A 137 22.14 9.92 5.08
N PRO A 138 21.82 11.09 4.49
CA PRO A 138 20.54 11.75 4.72
C PRO A 138 19.37 10.84 4.29
N PRO A 139 18.43 10.53 5.19
CA PRO A 139 17.25 9.73 4.86
C PRO A 139 16.16 10.57 4.21
N VAL A 140 15.24 9.90 3.52
CA VAL A 140 14.00 10.49 2.98
C VAL A 140 12.82 9.71 3.54
N THR A 141 12.14 10.25 4.55
CA THR A 141 11.06 9.55 5.26
C THR A 141 9.68 10.15 5.03
N ASP A 142 9.62 11.33 4.41
CA ASP A 142 8.38 12.03 4.10
C ASP A 142 8.07 11.99 2.61
N LEU A 143 6.87 11.51 2.27
CA LEU A 143 6.45 11.30 0.89
C LEU A 143 6.38 12.58 0.06
N ARG A 144 6.08 13.76 0.66
CA ARG A 144 6.07 15.03 -0.08
C ARG A 144 7.48 15.42 -0.46
N SER A 145 8.37 15.46 0.54
CA SER A 145 9.78 15.82 0.33
C SER A 145 10.50 14.86 -0.63
N ALA A 146 10.10 13.59 -0.65
CA ALA A 146 10.69 12.59 -1.54
C ALA A 146 10.51 12.92 -3.03
N THR A 147 9.48 13.68 -3.40
CA THR A 147 9.18 14.06 -4.79
C THR A 147 9.89 15.33 -5.24
N GLU A 148 10.56 16.04 -4.34
CA GLU A 148 11.30 17.27 -4.63
C GLU A 148 12.57 16.98 -5.44
N ARG A 149 12.98 17.93 -6.30
CA ARG A 149 14.10 17.76 -7.24
C ARG A 149 15.46 17.58 -6.54
N ASP A 150 15.62 18.18 -5.36
CA ASP A 150 16.83 18.14 -4.52
C ASP A 150 16.73 17.14 -3.37
N ALA A 151 15.69 16.30 -3.34
CA ALA A 151 15.57 15.22 -2.38
C ALA A 151 16.80 14.28 -2.46
N PRO A 152 17.34 13.82 -1.31
CA PRO A 152 18.37 12.79 -1.32
C PRO A 152 17.93 11.56 -2.11
N VAL A 153 18.74 11.13 -3.08
CA VAL A 153 18.41 9.99 -3.94
C VAL A 153 18.75 8.68 -3.24
N ILE A 154 17.75 7.82 -3.04
CA ILE A 154 17.92 6.52 -2.36
C ILE A 154 18.61 5.50 -3.28
N HIS A 155 18.21 5.48 -4.56
CA HIS A 155 18.74 4.60 -5.60
C HIS A 155 19.41 5.42 -6.69
N GLU A 156 20.73 5.54 -6.60
CA GLU A 156 21.54 6.39 -7.48
C GLU A 156 21.39 6.03 -8.97
N ALA A 157 21.16 4.75 -9.29
CA ALA A 157 20.94 4.28 -10.66
C ALA A 157 19.61 4.75 -11.27
N VAL A 158 18.62 5.11 -10.44
CA VAL A 158 17.33 5.69 -10.89
C VAL A 158 17.46 7.21 -11.08
N GLY A 159 18.25 7.87 -10.22
CA GLY A 159 18.47 9.32 -10.26
C GLY A 159 17.33 10.17 -9.67
N SER A 160 16.26 9.54 -9.19
CA SER A 160 15.09 10.16 -8.55
C SER A 160 14.44 9.17 -7.58
N ASN A 161 13.67 9.66 -6.62
CA ASN A 161 12.83 8.82 -5.76
C ASN A 161 11.45 8.55 -6.38
N VAL A 162 11.04 9.31 -7.41
CA VAL A 162 9.86 8.99 -8.22
C VAL A 162 10.25 7.96 -9.27
N ILE A 163 9.76 6.73 -9.12
CA ILE A 163 10.20 5.57 -9.92
C ILE A 163 9.24 5.22 -11.06
N SER A 164 8.00 5.71 -11.02
CA SER A 164 7.02 5.53 -12.10
C SER A 164 5.88 6.54 -12.05
N ARG A 165 5.28 6.83 -13.22
CA ARG A 165 4.07 7.63 -13.40
C ARG A 165 3.16 6.99 -14.45
N ARG A 166 1.88 6.84 -14.13
CA ARG A 166 0.85 6.33 -15.06
C ARG A 166 -0.41 7.17 -14.95
N SER A 167 -0.98 7.54 -16.08
CA SER A 167 -2.24 8.28 -16.18
C SER A 167 -3.27 7.46 -16.95
N PHE A 168 -4.50 7.48 -16.48
CA PHE A 168 -5.62 6.71 -17.02
C PHE A 168 -6.82 7.64 -17.23
N SER A 169 -7.60 7.39 -18.29
CA SER A 169 -8.81 8.14 -18.59
C SER A 169 -9.89 7.20 -19.15
N TYR A 170 -11.07 7.24 -18.54
CA TYR A 170 -12.23 6.46 -18.91
C TYR A 170 -13.42 7.39 -19.15
N GLY A 171 -14.10 7.23 -20.29
CA GLY A 171 -15.16 8.16 -20.72
C GLY A 171 -14.61 9.52 -21.17
N ASN A 172 -15.29 10.61 -20.81
CA ASN A 172 -14.84 11.99 -21.05
C ASN A 172 -14.78 12.80 -19.73
N PRO A 173 -13.75 12.60 -18.89
CA PRO A 173 -13.59 13.34 -17.63
C PRO A 173 -13.59 14.85 -17.83
N GLU A 174 -12.83 15.37 -18.79
CA GLU A 174 -12.73 16.82 -19.01
C GLU A 174 -14.09 17.44 -19.36
N GLY A 175 -14.89 16.78 -20.20
CA GLY A 175 -16.25 17.23 -20.49
C GLY A 175 -17.17 17.22 -19.27
N ALA A 176 -17.07 16.19 -18.42
CA ALA A 176 -17.88 16.09 -17.20
C ALA A 176 -17.55 17.20 -16.19
N PHE A 177 -16.26 17.50 -15.99
CA PHE A 177 -15.84 18.59 -15.11
C PHE A 177 -16.17 19.98 -15.69
N ALA A 178 -16.07 20.17 -17.01
CA ALA A 178 -16.42 21.44 -17.65
C ALA A 178 -17.93 21.74 -17.60
N ALA A 179 -18.77 20.71 -17.63
CA ALA A 179 -20.23 20.84 -17.60
C ALA A 179 -20.83 20.76 -16.18
N ALA A 180 -20.00 20.61 -15.14
CA ALA A 180 -20.47 20.42 -13.78
C ALA A 180 -21.08 21.71 -13.20
N ASP A 181 -22.21 21.58 -12.51
CA ASP A 181 -22.79 22.69 -11.73
C ASP A 181 -21.96 22.97 -10.47
N ARG A 182 -21.42 21.90 -9.86
CA ARG A 182 -20.57 21.95 -8.67
C ARG A 182 -19.39 20.99 -8.82
N VAL A 183 -18.22 21.42 -8.36
CA VAL A 183 -17.03 20.57 -8.23
C VAL A 183 -16.55 20.66 -6.80
N PHE A 184 -16.35 19.50 -6.18
CA PHE A 184 -15.74 19.38 -4.86
C PHE A 184 -14.35 18.78 -5.00
N GLU A 185 -13.44 19.19 -4.13
CA GLU A 185 -12.07 18.68 -4.09
C GLU A 185 -11.68 18.38 -2.64
N PHE A 186 -10.95 17.26 -2.45
CA PHE A 186 -10.44 16.82 -1.16
C PHE A 186 -9.01 16.32 -1.30
N SER A 187 -8.09 16.94 -0.56
CA SER A 187 -6.73 16.44 -0.40
C SER A 187 -6.64 15.56 0.83
N TYR A 188 -6.00 14.40 0.68
CA TYR A 188 -5.94 13.38 1.72
C TYR A 188 -4.52 12.87 1.96
N SER A 189 -4.32 12.39 3.18
CA SER A 189 -3.15 11.63 3.60
C SER A 189 -3.64 10.42 4.39
N LEU A 190 -3.30 9.22 3.90
CA LEU A 190 -3.50 8.00 4.66
C LEU A 190 -2.12 7.54 5.17
N PRO A 191 -1.93 7.39 6.48
CA PRO A 191 -0.70 6.90 7.06
C PRO A 191 -0.50 5.42 6.71
N ARG A 192 0.73 4.96 6.96
CA ARG A 192 1.10 3.57 6.82
C ARG A 192 0.83 2.83 8.12
N TYR A 193 0.34 1.61 7.99
CA TYR A 193 0.06 0.71 9.11
C TYR A 193 0.22 -0.75 8.64
N ALA A 194 0.31 -1.67 9.58
CA ALA A 194 0.55 -3.09 9.34
C ALA A 194 -0.41 -3.96 10.16
N SER A 195 -0.97 -5.00 9.53
CA SER A 195 -1.64 -6.05 10.32
C SER A 195 -0.60 -6.78 11.17
N THR A 196 -0.98 -7.12 12.39
CA THR A 196 -0.09 -7.75 13.38
C THR A 196 -0.61 -9.15 13.74
N PRO A 197 -0.47 -10.16 12.84
CA PRO A 197 -0.87 -11.52 13.15
C PRO A 197 -0.15 -12.00 14.41
N ILE A 198 -0.86 -12.69 15.31
CA ILE A 198 -0.30 -13.15 16.59
C ILE A 198 0.91 -14.06 16.37
N GLU A 199 0.82 -14.98 15.41
CA GLU A 199 1.97 -15.73 14.89
C GLU A 199 2.70 -14.86 13.85
N THR A 200 3.98 -14.54 14.10
CA THR A 200 4.90 -13.80 13.21
C THR A 200 5.42 -14.70 12.07
N PHE A 201 6.39 -14.24 11.29
CA PHE A 201 6.97 -15.04 10.20
C PHE A 201 7.81 -16.21 10.73
N GLY A 202 7.75 -17.34 10.03
CA GLY A 202 8.60 -18.48 10.31
C GLY A 202 9.09 -19.14 9.02
N VAL A 203 10.36 -19.57 9.04
CA VAL A 203 11.00 -20.29 7.95
C VAL A 203 11.89 -21.40 8.51
N ILE A 204 11.68 -22.62 8.02
CA ILE A 204 12.60 -23.73 8.20
C ILE A 204 13.10 -24.12 6.82
N ALA A 205 14.39 -23.92 6.54
CA ALA A 205 14.98 -24.16 5.23
C ALA A 205 16.04 -25.26 5.29
N GLN A 206 16.01 -26.13 4.28
CA GLN A 206 17.02 -27.17 4.06
C GLN A 206 17.44 -27.18 2.59
N PHE A 207 18.74 -27.08 2.35
CA PHE A 207 19.33 -27.41 1.06
C PHE A 207 19.82 -28.87 1.03
N GLU A 208 19.37 -29.63 0.05
CA GLU A 208 19.70 -31.04 -0.16
C GLU A 208 20.65 -31.17 -1.36
N ARG A 209 21.77 -31.89 -1.25
CA ARG A 209 22.82 -31.98 -2.31
C ARG A 209 22.68 -33.14 -3.31
N ALA A 210 21.64 -33.97 -3.18
CA ALA A 210 21.50 -35.19 -3.99
C ALA A 210 20.02 -35.57 -4.19
N PRO A 211 19.27 -34.87 -5.05
CA PRO A 211 19.74 -33.83 -5.97
C PRO A 211 19.56 -32.41 -5.39
N ASP A 212 20.34 -31.43 -5.86
CA ASP A 212 20.29 -30.00 -5.44
C ASP A 212 18.86 -29.43 -5.35
N ARG A 213 18.30 -29.34 -4.14
CA ARG A 213 16.91 -28.89 -3.91
C ARG A 213 16.82 -28.09 -2.62
N TYR A 214 15.99 -27.06 -2.62
CA TYR A 214 15.54 -26.38 -1.41
C TYR A 214 14.19 -26.95 -0.99
N THR A 215 14.12 -27.49 0.22
CA THR A 215 12.86 -27.81 0.90
C THR A 215 12.68 -26.80 2.02
N VAL A 216 11.56 -26.07 1.98
CA VAL A 216 11.28 -24.98 2.91
C VAL A 216 9.89 -25.15 3.52
N TRP A 217 9.83 -25.21 4.84
CA TRP A 217 8.58 -25.03 5.58
C TRP A 217 8.43 -23.56 5.96
N SER A 218 7.27 -22.97 5.70
CA SER A 218 7.00 -21.59 6.08
C SER A 218 5.51 -21.36 6.21
N ASN A 219 5.10 -20.46 7.10
CA ASN A 219 3.71 -19.99 7.18
C ASN A 219 3.34 -19.00 6.05
N PHE A 220 3.93 -19.19 4.87
CA PHE A 220 3.63 -18.49 3.63
C PHE A 220 2.25 -18.92 3.09
N GLN A 221 1.33 -17.97 2.94
CA GLN A 221 -0.06 -18.27 2.53
C GLN A 221 -0.31 -18.21 1.02
N GLY A 222 0.68 -17.78 0.21
CA GLY A 222 0.47 -17.37 -1.19
C GLY A 222 0.40 -15.83 -1.36
N PRO A 223 0.12 -15.33 -2.59
CA PRO A 223 -0.14 -16.07 -3.82
C PRO A 223 1.07 -16.85 -4.32
N PHE A 224 0.87 -18.05 -4.86
CA PHE A 224 1.98 -18.91 -5.31
C PHE A 224 2.65 -18.43 -6.61
N VAL A 225 2.16 -17.35 -7.24
CA VAL A 225 2.83 -16.64 -8.34
C VAL A 225 4.24 -16.18 -7.95
N VAL A 226 4.51 -15.97 -6.66
CA VAL A 226 5.87 -15.63 -6.21
C VAL A 226 6.79 -16.85 -6.05
N GLN A 227 6.29 -18.10 -6.09
CA GLN A 227 7.15 -19.28 -6.02
C GLN A 227 8.13 -19.35 -7.21
N PRO A 228 7.71 -19.17 -8.47
CA PRO A 228 8.64 -19.08 -9.59
C PRO A 228 9.62 -17.91 -9.47
N LEU A 229 9.20 -16.79 -8.87
CA LEU A 229 10.06 -15.64 -8.63
C LEU A 229 11.14 -15.94 -7.59
N MET A 230 10.79 -16.65 -6.51
CA MET A 230 11.74 -17.12 -5.50
C MET A 230 12.69 -18.16 -6.08
N ALA A 231 12.22 -19.09 -6.92
CA ALA A 231 13.08 -20.07 -7.59
C ALA A 231 14.08 -19.38 -8.54
N ASN A 232 13.63 -18.38 -9.30
CA ASN A 232 14.49 -17.55 -10.13
C ASN A 232 15.53 -16.79 -9.29
N ALA A 233 15.11 -16.17 -8.19
CA ALA A 233 16.01 -15.50 -7.25
C ALA A 233 17.02 -16.48 -6.64
N LEU A 234 16.65 -17.73 -6.35
CA LEU A 234 17.56 -18.79 -5.90
C LEU A 234 18.41 -19.42 -7.02
N ARG A 235 18.24 -18.95 -8.26
CA ARG A 235 18.91 -19.44 -9.48
C ARG A 235 18.70 -20.93 -9.72
N VAL A 236 17.50 -21.43 -9.43
CA VAL A 236 17.13 -22.84 -9.64
C VAL A 236 15.83 -22.97 -10.44
N PRO A 237 15.62 -24.10 -11.15
CA PRO A 237 14.32 -24.41 -11.72
C PRO A 237 13.23 -24.53 -10.64
N GLY A 238 11.98 -24.21 -10.98
CA GLY A 238 10.86 -24.21 -10.02
C GLY A 238 10.66 -25.53 -9.26
N HIS A 239 10.93 -26.68 -9.90
CA HIS A 239 10.83 -28.01 -9.26
C HIS A 239 11.93 -28.29 -8.22
N ARG A 240 12.95 -27.43 -8.11
CA ARG A 240 14.00 -27.49 -7.08
C ARG A 240 13.71 -26.58 -5.89
N LEU A 241 12.56 -25.89 -5.85
CA LEU A 241 12.06 -25.17 -4.69
C LEU A 241 10.74 -25.81 -4.24
N ARG A 242 10.79 -26.61 -3.18
CA ARG A 242 9.62 -27.20 -2.53
C ARG A 242 9.20 -26.32 -1.35
N LEU A 243 7.96 -25.85 -1.36
CA LEU A 243 7.37 -25.11 -0.25
C LEU A 243 6.33 -25.98 0.46
N ILE A 244 6.36 -25.97 1.79
CA ILE A 244 5.44 -26.71 2.65
C ILE A 244 4.86 -25.72 3.67
N THR A 245 3.54 -25.59 3.74
CA THR A 245 2.89 -24.75 4.76
C THR A 245 2.62 -25.58 6.02
N PRO A 246 2.64 -25.01 7.23
CA PRO A 246 2.19 -25.73 8.42
C PRO A 246 0.68 -26.08 8.35
N PRO A 247 0.20 -27.09 9.10
CA PRO A 247 -1.23 -27.42 9.18
C PRO A 247 -2.09 -26.29 9.76
N SER A 248 -1.53 -25.47 10.64
CA SER A 248 -2.20 -24.34 11.29
C SER A 248 -1.40 -23.05 11.11
N SER A 249 -2.08 -21.91 11.13
CA SER A 249 -1.45 -20.59 11.02
C SER A 249 -2.18 -19.56 11.89
N GLY A 250 -1.41 -18.80 12.68
CA GLY A 250 -1.92 -17.83 13.66
C GLY A 250 -2.20 -16.45 13.05
N GLY A 251 -2.99 -16.42 11.98
CA GLY A 251 -3.42 -15.20 11.30
C GLY A 251 -2.54 -14.80 10.11
N SER A 252 -3.19 -14.52 8.98
CA SER A 252 -2.71 -13.90 7.73
C SER A 252 -2.78 -12.38 7.71
N PHE A 253 -3.91 -11.92 7.18
CA PHE A 253 -4.20 -10.53 6.85
C PHE A 253 -3.29 -9.99 5.72
N GLY A 254 -2.86 -10.87 4.81
CA GLY A 254 -1.99 -10.52 3.67
C GLY A 254 -0.50 -10.46 4.00
N ILE A 255 -0.12 -10.05 5.22
CA ILE A 255 1.26 -9.69 5.55
C ILE A 255 2.27 -10.86 5.43
N LYS A 256 1.86 -12.11 5.67
CA LYS A 256 2.71 -13.31 5.50
C LYS A 256 3.05 -13.63 4.06
N GLN A 257 2.61 -12.82 3.10
CA GLN A 257 3.19 -12.85 1.77
C GLN A 257 4.66 -12.37 1.80
N ALA A 258 5.00 -11.38 2.65
CA ALA A 258 6.33 -10.77 2.70
C ALA A 258 7.45 -11.71 3.21
N VAL A 259 7.08 -12.82 3.87
CA VAL A 259 8.03 -13.88 4.27
C VAL A 259 8.78 -14.47 3.07
N LEU A 260 8.30 -14.28 1.83
CA LEU A 260 8.99 -14.67 0.59
C LEU A 260 10.47 -14.24 0.57
N SER A 261 10.76 -13.05 1.10
CA SER A 261 12.13 -12.51 1.11
C SER A 261 13.03 -13.30 2.05
N TYR A 262 12.51 -13.66 3.22
CA TYR A 262 13.19 -14.50 4.20
C TYR A 262 13.27 -15.97 3.78
N ILE A 263 12.31 -16.48 3.00
CA ILE A 263 12.41 -17.80 2.34
C ILE A 263 13.65 -17.84 1.42
N VAL A 264 13.81 -16.84 0.54
CA VAL A 264 14.98 -16.77 -0.37
C VAL A 264 16.28 -16.63 0.42
N LEU A 265 16.31 -15.72 1.41
CA LEU A 265 17.49 -15.50 2.25
C LEU A 265 17.90 -16.78 2.97
N LEU A 266 17.00 -17.39 3.73
CA LEU A 266 17.32 -18.53 4.60
C LEU A 266 17.54 -19.83 3.82
N ALA A 267 16.94 -19.98 2.64
CA ALA A 267 17.31 -21.05 1.72
C ALA A 267 18.78 -20.91 1.26
N ALA A 268 19.20 -19.70 0.87
CA ALA A 268 20.59 -19.45 0.48
C ALA A 268 21.56 -19.61 1.67
N VAL A 269 21.19 -19.14 2.86
CA VAL A 269 21.96 -19.31 4.10
C VAL A 269 22.09 -20.81 4.43
N SER A 270 21.02 -21.61 4.33
CA SER A 270 21.09 -23.07 4.56
C SER A 270 22.05 -23.75 3.59
N ARG A 271 22.04 -23.36 2.31
CA ARG A 271 23.01 -23.88 1.33
C ARG A 271 24.45 -23.50 1.66
N LYS A 272 24.69 -22.25 2.07
CA LYS A 272 26.02 -21.75 2.43
C LYS A 272 26.57 -22.41 3.70
N ALA A 273 25.72 -22.54 4.72
CA ALA A 273 26.08 -23.15 6.00
C ALA A 273 26.14 -24.68 5.96
N GLY A 274 25.48 -25.31 4.98
CA GLY A 274 25.45 -26.76 4.86
C GLY A 274 24.65 -27.46 5.95
N VAL A 275 23.74 -26.74 6.62
CA VAL A 275 22.88 -27.24 7.70
C VAL A 275 21.43 -26.77 7.48
N PRO A 276 20.43 -27.51 7.99
CA PRO A 276 19.06 -27.01 8.04
C PRO A 276 18.93 -25.90 9.08
N ILE A 277 18.13 -24.89 8.76
CA ILE A 277 18.01 -23.66 9.55
C ILE A 277 16.55 -23.39 9.88
N LYS A 278 16.27 -23.05 11.14
CA LYS A 278 14.99 -22.51 11.61
C LYS A 278 15.15 -21.06 12.05
N TRP A 279 14.28 -20.19 11.56
CA TRP A 279 14.15 -18.80 12.00
C TRP A 279 12.69 -18.51 12.29
N ILE A 280 12.45 -17.88 13.43
CA ILE A 280 11.14 -17.44 13.88
C ILE A 280 11.29 -15.97 14.26
N GLU A 281 10.62 -15.11 13.49
CA GLU A 281 10.61 -13.67 13.66
C GLU A 281 10.01 -13.28 15.03
N ASP A 282 10.58 -12.30 15.72
CA ASP A 282 9.94 -11.72 16.90
C ASP A 282 8.99 -10.55 16.55
N ARG A 283 8.32 -9.97 17.55
CA ARG A 283 7.38 -8.85 17.29
C ARG A 283 8.09 -7.56 16.86
N ALA A 284 9.28 -7.28 17.39
CA ALA A 284 10.03 -6.07 17.05
C ALA A 284 10.55 -6.15 15.61
N GLU A 285 11.06 -7.31 15.20
CA GLU A 285 11.40 -7.62 13.81
C GLU A 285 10.17 -7.51 12.90
N HIS A 286 9.01 -8.01 13.35
CA HIS A 286 7.79 -7.93 12.54
C HIS A 286 7.37 -6.48 12.26
N LEU A 287 7.34 -5.63 13.28
CA LEU A 287 6.95 -4.22 13.12
C LEU A 287 7.97 -3.44 12.28
N THR A 288 9.27 -3.73 12.44
CA THR A 288 10.34 -3.00 11.73
C THR A 288 10.59 -3.51 10.31
N ALA A 289 10.44 -4.81 10.04
CA ALA A 289 11.05 -5.43 8.87
C ALA A 289 10.18 -6.42 8.09
N ALA A 290 8.94 -6.68 8.52
CA ALA A 290 7.99 -7.48 7.75
C ALA A 290 7.54 -6.73 6.48
N SER A 291 6.40 -6.05 6.56
CA SER A 291 5.91 -5.12 5.53
C SER A 291 4.77 -4.29 6.11
N ALA A 292 4.27 -3.33 5.34
CA ALA A 292 3.12 -2.53 5.74
C ALA A 292 2.32 -2.06 4.53
N SER A 293 1.11 -1.55 4.77
CA SER A 293 0.30 -0.88 3.75
C SER A 293 1.07 0.29 3.13
N SER A 294 0.72 0.69 1.91
CA SER A 294 1.27 1.92 1.31
C SER A 294 0.60 3.13 1.94
N ASP A 295 1.36 4.03 2.56
CA ASP A 295 0.87 5.39 2.80
C ASP A 295 0.65 6.09 1.46
N ARG A 296 -0.41 6.90 1.41
CA ARG A 296 -0.82 7.57 0.18
C ARG A 296 -1.11 9.03 0.47
N LEU A 297 -0.55 9.89 -0.37
CA LEU A 297 -0.94 11.29 -0.48
C LEU A 297 -1.68 11.48 -1.79
N GLY A 298 -2.72 12.31 -1.77
CA GLY A 298 -3.44 12.54 -2.99
C GLY A 298 -4.50 13.61 -2.91
N THR A 299 -5.14 13.82 -4.06
CA THR A 299 -6.33 14.64 -4.20
C THR A 299 -7.38 13.84 -4.96
N VAL A 300 -8.63 13.93 -4.52
CA VAL A 300 -9.79 13.48 -5.27
C VAL A 300 -10.68 14.68 -5.56
N ALA A 301 -11.17 14.78 -6.79
CA ALA A 301 -12.17 15.75 -7.18
C ALA A 301 -13.40 15.04 -7.76
N ALA A 302 -14.57 15.59 -7.51
CA ALA A 302 -15.85 15.04 -7.96
C ALA A 302 -16.73 16.14 -8.58
N ALA A 303 -17.23 15.87 -9.78
CA ALA A 303 -18.12 16.75 -10.54
C ALA A 303 -19.57 16.32 -10.34
N PHE A 304 -20.44 17.26 -9.99
CA PHE A 304 -21.85 17.03 -9.73
C PHE A 304 -22.75 17.98 -10.51
N THR A 305 -23.95 17.50 -10.85
CA THR A 305 -25.08 18.37 -11.20
C THR A 305 -25.68 18.99 -9.93
N LYS A 306 -26.48 20.04 -10.10
CA LYS A 306 -27.22 20.70 -9.01
C LYS A 306 -28.17 19.75 -8.26
N ASP A 307 -28.65 18.71 -8.95
CA ASP A 307 -29.60 17.73 -8.40
C ASP A 307 -28.89 16.56 -7.68
N GLY A 308 -27.55 16.62 -7.61
CA GLY A 308 -26.72 15.66 -6.88
C GLY A 308 -26.32 14.43 -7.68
N GLU A 309 -26.34 14.48 -9.02
CA GLU A 309 -25.79 13.41 -9.85
C GLU A 309 -24.27 13.56 -10.01
N LEU A 310 -23.52 12.51 -9.67
CA LEU A 310 -22.08 12.39 -9.84
C LEU A 310 -21.75 12.08 -11.30
N THR A 311 -21.19 13.05 -12.02
CA THR A 311 -20.89 12.94 -13.46
C THR A 311 -19.44 12.65 -13.75
N GLY A 312 -18.51 12.98 -12.84
CA GLY A 312 -17.08 12.75 -13.04
C GLY A 312 -16.27 12.60 -11.75
N LEU A 313 -15.22 11.78 -11.80
CA LEU A 313 -14.23 11.61 -10.75
C LEU A 313 -12.81 11.82 -11.29
N ARG A 314 -11.94 12.43 -10.47
CA ARG A 314 -10.52 12.60 -10.79
C ARG A 314 -9.69 12.28 -9.56
N PHE A 315 -8.81 11.29 -9.68
CA PHE A 315 -7.88 10.88 -8.62
C PHE A 315 -6.45 11.26 -8.99
N ARG A 316 -5.70 11.80 -8.04
CA ARG A 316 -4.25 11.96 -8.10
C ARG A 316 -3.64 11.31 -6.89
N ASN A 317 -2.82 10.29 -7.09
CA ASN A 317 -2.29 9.44 -6.04
C ASN A 317 -0.77 9.37 -6.12
N THR A 318 -0.11 9.71 -5.02
CA THR A 318 1.31 9.43 -4.78
C THR A 318 1.39 8.32 -3.75
N ALA A 319 1.90 7.16 -4.13
CA ALA A 319 2.02 6.00 -3.27
C ALA A 319 3.48 5.72 -2.91
N ASN A 320 3.73 5.64 -1.61
CA ASN A 320 5.03 5.26 -1.08
C ASN A 320 5.20 3.73 -1.19
N MET A 321 6.31 3.26 -1.75
CA MET A 321 6.67 1.85 -1.88
C MET A 321 7.66 1.38 -0.79
N GLY A 322 8.08 2.28 0.09
CA GLY A 322 9.21 2.07 1.00
C GLY A 322 10.54 2.01 0.23
N ALA A 323 11.54 1.36 0.80
CA ALA A 323 12.90 1.37 0.26
C ALA A 323 13.05 0.61 -1.07
N TYR A 324 12.14 -0.33 -1.36
CA TYR A 324 12.19 -1.19 -2.56
C TYR A 324 10.77 -1.57 -3.00
N VAL A 325 10.59 -1.84 -4.29
CA VAL A 325 9.35 -2.44 -4.80
C VAL A 325 9.44 -3.97 -4.70
N ARG A 326 8.76 -4.55 -3.71
CA ARG A 326 8.69 -6.01 -3.53
C ARG A 326 7.53 -6.60 -4.35
N PRO A 327 7.70 -7.75 -5.03
CA PRO A 327 6.57 -8.39 -5.72
C PRO A 327 5.48 -8.78 -4.71
N PRO A 328 4.18 -8.52 -5.00
CA PRO A 328 3.64 -8.08 -6.28
C PRO A 328 3.40 -6.55 -6.41
N GLU A 329 4.02 -5.69 -5.60
CA GLU A 329 3.89 -4.23 -5.74
C GLU A 329 4.25 -3.75 -7.16
N PRO A 330 3.55 -2.73 -7.70
CA PRO A 330 2.64 -1.77 -7.06
C PRO A 330 1.16 -2.21 -7.03
N ALA A 331 0.89 -3.50 -6.89
CA ALA A 331 -0.46 -4.06 -6.82
C ALA A 331 -1.41 -3.37 -5.81
N SER A 332 -0.91 -2.78 -4.73
CA SER A 332 -1.73 -2.01 -3.77
C SER A 332 -2.37 -0.75 -4.37
N LEU A 333 -1.84 -0.20 -5.47
CA LEU A 333 -2.51 0.86 -6.24
C LEU A 333 -3.56 0.31 -7.20
N TYR A 334 -3.26 -0.83 -7.83
CA TYR A 334 -4.01 -1.31 -8.99
C TYR A 334 -5.15 -2.28 -8.67
N ARG A 335 -5.21 -2.86 -7.45
CA ARG A 335 -6.27 -3.82 -7.08
C ARG A 335 -7.67 -3.24 -7.22
N MET A 336 -7.88 -2.00 -6.74
CA MET A 336 -9.18 -1.31 -6.80
C MET A 336 -9.40 -0.55 -8.10
N HIS A 337 -8.38 -0.45 -8.97
CA HIS A 337 -8.39 0.42 -10.15
C HIS A 337 -9.54 0.11 -11.11
N ALA A 338 -9.80 -1.16 -11.39
CA ALA A 338 -10.88 -1.57 -12.29
C ALA A 338 -12.28 -1.19 -11.78
N ALA A 339 -12.41 -0.98 -10.46
CA ALA A 339 -13.63 -0.58 -9.76
C ALA A 339 -13.53 0.86 -9.23
N SER A 340 -12.81 1.75 -9.94
CA SER A 340 -12.60 3.15 -9.52
C SER A 340 -13.90 3.97 -9.37
N ASN A 341 -15.03 3.46 -9.86
CA ASN A 341 -16.36 4.05 -9.65
C ASN A 341 -17.01 3.66 -8.31
N GLY A 342 -16.43 2.72 -7.55
CA GLY A 342 -17.03 2.18 -6.32
C GLY A 342 -18.43 1.62 -6.57
N CYS A 343 -19.36 1.91 -5.66
CA CYS A 343 -20.78 1.56 -5.82
C CYS A 343 -21.54 2.47 -6.80
N TYR A 344 -20.90 3.49 -7.37
CA TYR A 344 -21.57 4.57 -8.09
C TYR A 344 -21.60 4.36 -9.60
N ARG A 345 -22.62 4.90 -10.26
CA ARG A 345 -22.87 4.75 -11.70
C ARG A 345 -22.03 5.67 -12.60
N VAL A 346 -21.19 6.52 -12.01
CA VAL A 346 -20.31 7.48 -12.69
C VAL A 346 -19.48 6.81 -13.79
N LYS A 347 -19.41 7.45 -14.95
CA LYS A 347 -18.74 6.89 -16.15
C LYS A 347 -17.44 7.59 -16.54
N ASN A 348 -17.26 8.84 -16.11
CA ASN A 348 -16.12 9.66 -16.51
C ASN A 348 -15.10 9.71 -15.37
N ILE A 349 -13.98 9.01 -15.52
CA ILE A 349 -12.97 8.87 -14.46
C ILE A 349 -11.59 9.11 -15.02
N SER A 350 -10.80 9.97 -14.39
CA SER A 350 -9.36 10.03 -14.59
C SER A 350 -8.58 9.67 -13.33
N VAL A 351 -7.45 8.98 -13.50
CA VAL A 351 -6.57 8.54 -12.41
C VAL A 351 -5.13 8.82 -12.81
N ASP A 352 -4.42 9.60 -11.99
CA ASP A 352 -2.98 9.79 -12.07
C ASP A 352 -2.31 9.10 -10.88
N ASN A 353 -1.38 8.19 -11.16
CA ASN A 353 -0.64 7.43 -10.16
C ASN A 353 0.85 7.72 -10.27
N GLU A 354 1.49 7.99 -9.14
CA GLU A 354 2.94 8.14 -8.99
C GLU A 354 3.46 7.15 -7.93
N LEU A 355 4.54 6.45 -8.26
CA LEU A 355 5.26 5.57 -7.34
C LEU A 355 6.50 6.27 -6.81
N VAL A 356 6.65 6.28 -5.48
CA VAL A 356 7.78 6.91 -4.81
C VAL A 356 8.44 5.96 -3.83
N VAL A 357 9.76 5.97 -3.76
CA VAL A 357 10.52 5.22 -2.74
C VAL A 357 10.95 6.14 -1.61
N THR A 358 10.96 5.61 -0.39
CA THR A 358 11.37 6.30 0.85
C THR A 358 12.24 5.36 1.70
N ASN A 359 12.98 5.90 2.66
CA ASN A 359 13.76 5.12 3.61
C ASN A 359 12.89 4.50 4.72
N SER A 360 11.84 3.79 4.33
CA SER A 360 10.92 3.05 5.22
C SER A 360 10.81 1.60 4.76
N THR A 361 10.32 0.71 5.63
CA THR A 361 10.16 -0.73 5.33
C THR A 361 9.39 -0.95 4.02
N PRO A 362 9.74 -1.88 3.14
CA PRO A 362 9.02 -2.04 1.86
C PRO A 362 7.51 -2.36 2.03
N VAL A 363 6.69 -1.90 1.08
CA VAL A 363 5.25 -2.19 1.05
C VAL A 363 4.99 -3.66 0.75
N GLY A 364 3.89 -4.18 1.29
CA GLY A 364 3.38 -5.51 0.98
C GLY A 364 1.89 -5.61 1.20
N LEU A 365 1.38 -6.84 1.15
CA LEU A 365 -0.04 -7.11 1.34
C LEU A 365 -0.45 -6.83 2.78
N ASN A 366 -1.55 -6.11 2.93
CA ASN A 366 -2.25 -5.88 4.17
C ASN A 366 -3.76 -6.06 3.92
N ARG A 367 -4.57 -6.41 4.92
CA ARG A 367 -6.01 -6.64 4.77
C ARG A 367 -6.69 -5.46 4.04
N GLY A 368 -7.54 -5.74 3.06
CA GLY A 368 -8.12 -4.74 2.15
C GLY A 368 -7.22 -4.27 0.99
N TYR A 369 -5.89 -4.43 1.09
CA TYR A 369 -4.86 -4.20 0.07
C TYR A 369 -5.15 -3.07 -0.94
N GLY A 370 -4.98 -1.82 -0.50
CA GLY A 370 -5.23 -0.63 -1.33
C GLY A 370 -6.67 -0.08 -1.23
N GLY A 371 -7.61 -0.91 -0.79
CA GLY A 371 -9.00 -0.53 -0.50
C GLY A 371 -9.15 0.64 0.47
N PRO A 372 -8.52 0.61 1.67
CA PRO A 372 -8.62 1.68 2.65
C PRO A 372 -8.24 3.06 2.07
N GLN A 373 -7.14 3.14 1.31
CA GLN A 373 -6.68 4.37 0.66
C GLN A 373 -7.67 4.86 -0.41
N PHE A 374 -8.23 3.93 -1.19
CA PHE A 374 -9.18 4.25 -2.26
C PHE A 374 -10.52 4.73 -1.70
N TYR A 375 -11.13 3.96 -0.79
CA TYR A 375 -12.43 4.29 -0.21
C TYR A 375 -12.36 5.45 0.76
N PHE A 376 -11.24 5.69 1.44
CA PHE A 376 -11.05 6.92 2.19
C PHE A 376 -11.20 8.13 1.28
N ALA A 377 -10.52 8.17 0.13
CA ALA A 377 -10.68 9.28 -0.80
C ALA A 377 -12.13 9.39 -1.33
N LEU A 378 -12.67 8.29 -1.87
CA LEU A 378 -13.99 8.28 -2.52
C LEU A 378 -15.13 8.61 -1.55
N GLU A 379 -15.17 8.00 -0.37
CA GLU A 379 -16.28 8.20 0.56
C GLU A 379 -16.17 9.50 1.36
N ARG A 380 -14.96 10.07 1.51
CA ARG A 380 -14.80 11.44 2.02
C ARG A 380 -15.35 12.47 1.03
N ILE A 381 -15.05 12.35 -0.26
CA ILE A 381 -15.54 13.33 -1.26
C ILE A 381 -17.05 13.24 -1.44
N MET A 382 -17.65 12.05 -1.34
CA MET A 382 -19.11 11.89 -1.33
C MET A 382 -19.75 12.59 -0.13
N GLU A 383 -19.15 12.49 1.05
CA GLU A 383 -19.64 13.15 2.26
C GLU A 383 -19.51 14.68 2.20
N ILE A 384 -18.40 15.18 1.65
CA ILE A 384 -18.16 16.62 1.41
C ILE A 384 -19.17 17.15 0.41
N ALA A 385 -19.40 16.43 -0.69
CA ALA A 385 -20.39 16.80 -1.70
C ALA A 385 -21.82 16.84 -1.13
N ALA A 386 -22.19 15.87 -0.27
CA ALA A 386 -23.51 15.85 0.38
C ALA A 386 -23.75 17.12 1.21
N ARG A 387 -22.78 17.52 2.04
CA ARG A 387 -22.85 18.79 2.79
C ARG A 387 -22.89 20.01 1.87
N GLY A 388 -22.05 20.05 0.84
CA GLY A 388 -21.95 21.19 -0.08
C GLY A 388 -23.17 21.37 -0.99
N LEU A 389 -23.93 20.30 -1.23
CA LEU A 389 -25.19 20.32 -2.00
C LEU A 389 -26.43 20.42 -1.12
N ASP A 390 -26.29 20.35 0.21
CA ASP A 390 -27.39 20.27 1.17
C ASP A 390 -28.33 19.08 0.90
N ILE A 391 -27.73 17.92 0.60
CA ILE A 391 -28.44 16.64 0.40
C ILE A 391 -28.04 15.70 1.53
N ASP A 392 -29.02 14.95 2.06
CA ASP A 392 -28.72 13.91 3.06
C ASP A 392 -27.67 12.91 2.51
N PRO A 393 -26.62 12.56 3.28
CA PRO A 393 -25.54 11.70 2.78
C PRO A 393 -25.98 10.30 2.33
N ALA A 394 -27.05 9.74 2.90
CA ALA A 394 -27.61 8.47 2.44
C ALA A 394 -28.36 8.66 1.12
N GLU A 395 -29.12 9.74 1.01
CA GLU A 395 -29.86 10.09 -0.21
C GLU A 395 -28.93 10.41 -1.40
N LEU A 396 -27.83 11.12 -1.18
CA LEU A 396 -26.85 11.37 -2.24
C LEU A 396 -26.28 10.06 -2.81
N ARG A 397 -25.96 9.10 -1.94
CA ARG A 397 -25.47 7.78 -2.36
C ARG A 397 -26.54 7.01 -3.13
N ARG A 398 -27.77 6.95 -2.61
CA ARG A 398 -28.93 6.34 -3.26
C ARG A 398 -29.10 6.82 -4.71
N ARG A 399 -29.06 8.13 -4.94
CA ARG A 399 -29.19 8.72 -6.30
C ARG A 399 -28.11 8.26 -7.28
N ASN A 400 -26.93 7.93 -6.77
CA ASN A 400 -25.74 7.67 -7.56
C ASN A 400 -25.36 6.20 -7.65
N PHE A 401 -26.00 5.30 -6.89
CA PHE A 401 -25.71 3.88 -6.97
C PHE A 401 -25.93 3.30 -8.36
N VAL A 402 -25.16 2.27 -8.69
CA VAL A 402 -25.49 1.39 -9.81
C VAL A 402 -26.84 0.72 -9.50
N PRO A 403 -27.87 0.86 -10.35
CA PRO A 403 -29.18 0.30 -10.09
C PRO A 403 -29.19 -1.23 -10.25
N THR A 404 -29.99 -1.92 -9.45
CA THR A 404 -30.13 -3.39 -9.42
C THR A 404 -30.39 -4.00 -10.81
N GLY A 405 -31.18 -3.33 -11.66
CA GLY A 405 -31.45 -3.78 -13.03
C GLY A 405 -30.30 -3.67 -14.03
N ALA A 406 -29.15 -3.11 -13.63
CA ALA A 406 -27.98 -2.95 -14.50
C ALA A 406 -26.91 -4.05 -14.34
N PHE A 407 -27.09 -5.00 -13.42
CA PHE A 407 -26.16 -6.11 -13.24
C PHE A 407 -26.42 -7.24 -14.26
N PRO A 408 -25.37 -7.91 -14.80
CA PRO A 408 -23.96 -7.64 -14.58
C PRO A 408 -23.51 -6.29 -15.18
N TYR A 409 -22.84 -5.46 -14.38
CA TYR A 409 -22.51 -4.07 -14.73
C TYR A 409 -21.05 -3.94 -15.15
N LYS A 410 -20.82 -3.42 -16.36
CA LYS A 410 -19.48 -3.08 -16.85
C LYS A 410 -19.05 -1.72 -16.34
N ALA A 411 -18.09 -1.71 -15.42
CA ALA A 411 -17.46 -0.52 -14.87
C ALA A 411 -16.57 0.17 -15.92
N PRO A 412 -16.35 1.50 -15.81
CA PRO A 412 -15.57 2.25 -16.80
C PRO A 412 -14.14 1.73 -17.00
N ALA A 413 -13.49 1.31 -15.90
CA ALA A 413 -12.12 0.80 -15.87
C ALA A 413 -12.02 -0.73 -16.09
N GLY A 414 -13.13 -1.39 -16.46
CA GLY A 414 -13.14 -2.77 -16.95
C GLY A 414 -13.64 -3.84 -15.98
N ALA A 415 -13.87 -3.54 -14.71
CA ALA A 415 -14.50 -4.50 -13.80
C ALA A 415 -15.90 -4.90 -14.30
N VAL A 416 -16.28 -6.15 -14.06
CA VAL A 416 -17.63 -6.66 -14.34
C VAL A 416 -18.26 -7.00 -13.00
N PHE A 417 -19.08 -6.10 -12.46
CA PHE A 417 -19.82 -6.39 -11.24
C PHE A 417 -20.89 -7.42 -11.56
N ASP A 418 -20.85 -8.55 -10.86
CA ASP A 418 -21.57 -9.77 -11.20
C ASP A 418 -23.04 -9.72 -10.81
N ALA A 419 -23.35 -9.29 -9.58
CA ALA A 419 -24.70 -9.09 -9.05
C ALA A 419 -24.68 -8.12 -7.85
N GLY A 420 -25.76 -7.35 -7.64
CA GLY A 420 -25.87 -6.51 -6.45
C GLY A 420 -27.18 -5.74 -6.32
N ASP A 421 -27.53 -5.40 -5.08
CA ASP A 421 -28.65 -4.53 -4.71
C ASP A 421 -28.23 -3.56 -3.60
N TYR A 422 -27.60 -2.46 -4.02
CA TYR A 422 -27.07 -1.45 -3.10
C TYR A 422 -28.17 -0.67 -2.38
N GLU A 423 -29.35 -0.55 -3.01
CA GLU A 423 -30.51 0.14 -2.41
C GLU A 423 -31.11 -0.68 -1.26
N ALA A 424 -31.25 -2.00 -1.45
CA ALA A 424 -31.69 -2.89 -0.40
C ALA A 424 -30.71 -2.87 0.78
N ALA A 425 -29.40 -2.90 0.52
CA ALA A 425 -28.40 -2.83 1.60
C ALA A 425 -28.40 -1.49 2.33
N LEU A 426 -28.54 -0.37 1.61
CA LEU A 426 -28.66 0.94 2.26
C LEU A 426 -29.92 1.01 3.12
N SER A 427 -31.05 0.56 2.58
CA SER A 427 -32.32 0.54 3.32
C SER A 427 -32.24 -0.31 4.60
N GLU A 428 -31.63 -1.48 4.51
CA GLU A 428 -31.39 -2.35 5.67
C GLU A 428 -30.45 -1.69 6.68
N LEU A 429 -29.37 -1.05 6.21
CA LEU A 429 -28.41 -0.35 7.06
C LEU A 429 -29.11 0.76 7.86
N LEU A 430 -29.90 1.60 7.20
CA LEU A 430 -30.62 2.70 7.84
C LEU A 430 -31.63 2.18 8.86
N ARG A 431 -32.25 1.02 8.59
CA ARG A 431 -33.18 0.34 9.49
C ARG A 431 -32.49 -0.17 10.75
N ILE A 432 -31.42 -0.96 10.63
CA ILE A 432 -30.72 -1.55 11.79
C ILE A 432 -29.94 -0.49 12.59
N ALA A 433 -29.50 0.58 11.94
CA ALA A 433 -28.84 1.70 12.59
C ALA A 433 -29.83 2.60 13.36
N GLY A 434 -31.11 2.62 12.99
CA GLY A 434 -32.07 3.60 13.50
C GLY A 434 -31.76 5.01 13.03
N TYR A 435 -31.52 5.20 11.72
CA TYR A 435 -30.92 6.42 11.19
C TYR A 435 -31.67 7.73 11.53
N GLU A 436 -33.00 7.73 11.49
CA GLU A 436 -33.78 8.92 11.86
C GLU A 436 -33.66 9.26 13.35
N GLU A 437 -33.64 8.25 14.23
CA GLU A 437 -33.38 8.45 15.66
C GLU A 437 -31.98 9.03 15.89
N LEU A 438 -30.97 8.52 15.18
CA LEU A 438 -29.61 9.06 15.26
C LEU A 438 -29.55 10.52 14.82
N LYS A 439 -30.29 10.92 13.77
CA LYS A 439 -30.38 12.32 13.32
C LYS A 439 -31.02 13.22 14.38
N GLU A 440 -32.10 12.77 15.03
CA GLU A 440 -32.74 13.49 16.12
C GLU A 440 -31.79 13.67 17.32
N ARG A 441 -31.08 12.58 17.69
CA ARG A 441 -30.07 12.59 18.76
C ARG A 441 -28.91 13.52 18.44
N ARG A 442 -28.41 13.52 17.20
CA ARG A 442 -27.39 14.46 16.71
C ARG A 442 -27.84 15.90 16.87
N ALA A 443 -29.06 16.23 16.44
CA ALA A 443 -29.61 17.58 16.57
C ALA A 443 -29.75 18.00 18.05
N ALA A 444 -30.23 17.11 18.91
CA ALA A 444 -30.33 17.37 20.35
C ALA A 444 -28.96 17.56 21.02
N ALA A 445 -27.98 16.72 20.70
CA ALA A 445 -26.62 16.81 21.21
C ALA A 445 -25.95 18.13 20.81
N ARG A 446 -26.07 18.54 19.53
CA ARG A 446 -25.53 19.81 19.03
C ARG A 446 -26.18 21.02 19.68
N ARG A 447 -27.51 21.01 19.90
CA ARG A 447 -28.20 22.06 20.69
C ARG A 447 -27.69 22.17 22.12
N ALA A 448 -27.26 21.05 22.70
CA ALA A 448 -26.63 21.00 24.03
C ALA A 448 -25.11 21.28 24.00
N GLY A 449 -24.55 21.73 22.88
CA GLY A 449 -23.12 22.05 22.75
C GLY A 449 -22.18 20.84 22.61
N ARG A 450 -22.72 19.62 22.47
CA ARG A 450 -21.92 18.39 22.31
C ARG A 450 -21.61 18.12 20.84
N ALA A 451 -20.45 17.52 20.59
CA ALA A 451 -20.00 17.16 19.24
C ALA A 451 -20.46 15.72 18.90
N PHE A 452 -21.59 15.61 18.22
CA PHE A 452 -22.12 14.33 17.74
C PHE A 452 -22.23 14.36 16.22
N GLY A 453 -21.83 13.26 15.58
CA GLY A 453 -21.83 13.13 14.13
C GLY A 453 -22.13 11.72 13.64
N ILE A 454 -22.61 11.64 12.42
CA ILE A 454 -22.99 10.41 11.72
C ILE A 454 -22.24 10.40 10.39
N GLY A 455 -21.62 9.28 10.05
CA GLY A 455 -20.89 9.10 8.80
C GLY A 455 -21.28 7.79 8.14
N LEU A 456 -21.34 7.81 6.81
CA LEU A 456 -21.60 6.64 5.98
C LEU A 456 -20.41 6.35 5.06
N ALA A 457 -20.23 5.09 4.69
CA ALA A 457 -19.30 4.68 3.64
C ALA A 457 -19.87 3.47 2.89
N ALA A 458 -19.78 3.48 1.55
CA ALA A 458 -20.17 2.35 0.70
C ALA A 458 -18.98 1.88 -0.16
N GLY A 459 -18.85 0.56 -0.33
CA GLY A 459 -17.80 0.01 -1.19
C GLY A 459 -18.09 -1.39 -1.70
N VAL A 460 -17.49 -1.69 -2.85
CA VAL A 460 -17.47 -3.03 -3.44
C VAL A 460 -16.23 -3.81 -2.99
N GLU A 461 -16.37 -5.12 -2.86
CA GLU A 461 -15.34 -6.04 -2.39
C GLU A 461 -14.94 -7.01 -3.51
N PRO A 462 -13.89 -6.68 -4.29
CA PRO A 462 -13.43 -7.54 -5.38
C PRO A 462 -12.77 -8.81 -4.84
N SER A 463 -13.25 -9.96 -5.32
CA SER A 463 -12.82 -11.28 -4.86
C SER A 463 -12.44 -12.21 -6.02
N GLY A 464 -11.42 -13.05 -5.81
CA GLY A 464 -10.84 -13.89 -6.85
C GLY A 464 -10.04 -13.10 -7.88
N SER A 465 -8.91 -12.51 -7.47
CA SER A 465 -8.13 -11.62 -8.34
C SER A 465 -7.55 -12.25 -9.61
N ASN A 466 -7.67 -11.52 -10.71
CA ASN A 466 -6.85 -11.67 -11.91
C ASN A 466 -5.53 -10.91 -11.71
N MET A 467 -4.44 -11.62 -11.47
CA MET A 467 -3.13 -11.00 -11.18
C MET A 467 -2.59 -10.13 -12.32
N ALA A 468 -3.18 -10.15 -13.51
CA ALA A 468 -2.78 -9.28 -14.61
C ALA A 468 -3.00 -7.79 -14.33
N TYR A 469 -3.78 -7.40 -13.30
CA TYR A 469 -3.97 -5.98 -12.94
C TYR A 469 -2.65 -5.27 -12.64
N VAL A 470 -1.61 -6.00 -12.19
CA VAL A 470 -0.29 -5.42 -11.92
C VAL A 470 0.41 -4.92 -13.19
N SER A 471 -0.01 -5.40 -14.36
CA SER A 471 0.55 -4.96 -15.64
C SER A 471 -0.01 -3.62 -16.13
N LEU A 472 -1.01 -3.04 -15.45
CA LEU A 472 -1.43 -1.65 -15.67
C LEU A 472 -0.31 -0.64 -15.36
N GLU A 473 0.66 -1.04 -14.56
CA GLU A 473 1.92 -0.33 -14.34
C GLU A 473 2.70 -0.12 -15.65
N GLN A 474 2.56 -1.03 -16.61
CA GLN A 474 3.20 -0.94 -17.92
C GLN A 474 2.26 -0.22 -18.90
N THR A 475 2.82 0.49 -19.86
CA THR A 475 2.07 1.06 -21.00
C THR A 475 1.46 -0.06 -21.87
N PRO A 476 0.39 0.23 -22.63
CA PRO A 476 -0.13 -0.72 -23.63
C PRO A 476 0.95 -1.23 -24.60
N GLN A 477 1.88 -0.36 -25.02
CA GLN A 477 2.96 -0.72 -25.93
C GLN A 477 3.96 -1.70 -25.30
N GLU A 478 4.28 -1.54 -24.01
CA GLU A 478 5.14 -2.47 -23.28
C GLU A 478 4.45 -3.81 -23.05
N ARG A 479 3.15 -3.81 -22.71
CA ARG A 479 2.36 -5.05 -22.54
C ARG A 479 2.33 -5.89 -23.82
N ARG A 480 2.22 -5.26 -25.00
CA ARG A 480 2.28 -5.96 -26.29
C ARG A 480 3.61 -6.67 -26.58
N ARG A 481 4.70 -6.26 -25.92
CA ARG A 481 6.02 -6.87 -26.06
C ARG A 481 6.28 -7.98 -25.03
N ALA A 482 5.41 -8.10 -24.03
CA ALA A 482 5.50 -9.10 -22.97
C ALA A 482 4.52 -10.25 -23.23
N ASP A 483 4.75 -11.38 -22.56
CA ASP A 483 3.79 -12.48 -22.58
C ASP A 483 2.44 -12.04 -21.98
N ARG A 484 1.36 -12.48 -22.63
CA ARG A 484 0.00 -12.22 -22.16
C ARG A 484 -0.21 -12.86 -20.79
N LYS A 485 -0.70 -12.06 -19.84
CA LYS A 485 -1.07 -12.51 -18.49
C LYS A 485 -2.57 -12.27 -18.31
N SER A 486 -3.29 -13.30 -17.88
CA SER A 486 -4.73 -13.21 -17.60
C SER A 486 -5.19 -14.37 -16.74
N GLY A 487 -6.41 -14.25 -16.22
CA GLY A 487 -7.08 -15.33 -15.53
C GLY A 487 -6.72 -15.46 -14.04
N ALA A 488 -7.45 -16.38 -13.43
CA ALA A 488 -7.17 -17.00 -12.16
C ALA A 488 -7.65 -18.45 -12.28
N ASN A 489 -7.19 -19.32 -11.39
CA ASN A 489 -7.76 -20.65 -11.30
C ASN A 489 -7.79 -21.13 -9.84
N ALA A 490 -8.49 -22.21 -9.58
CA ALA A 490 -8.41 -22.97 -8.34
C ALA A 490 -8.50 -24.46 -8.63
N SER A 491 -7.97 -25.28 -7.72
CA SER A 491 -8.03 -26.73 -7.79
C SER A 491 -8.48 -27.34 -6.47
N ALA A 492 -9.13 -28.50 -6.56
CA ALA A 492 -9.43 -29.34 -5.42
C ALA A 492 -9.28 -30.82 -5.83
N VAL A 493 -8.92 -31.65 -4.86
CA VAL A 493 -8.90 -33.10 -5.01
C VAL A 493 -9.84 -33.71 -3.98
N VAL A 494 -10.70 -34.62 -4.41
CA VAL A 494 -11.56 -35.43 -3.55
C VAL A 494 -11.23 -36.89 -3.83
N ALA A 495 -10.79 -37.59 -2.80
CA ALA A 495 -10.42 -38.99 -2.88
C ALA A 495 -11.26 -39.80 -1.88
N VAL A 496 -11.64 -41.02 -2.29
CA VAL A 496 -12.32 -41.99 -1.44
C VAL A 496 -11.46 -43.24 -1.36
N ASP A 497 -11.01 -43.58 -0.15
CA ASP A 497 -10.12 -44.73 0.05
C ASP A 497 -10.88 -46.07 -0.07
N PRO A 498 -10.19 -47.23 -0.09
CA PRO A 498 -10.84 -48.54 -0.18
C PRO A 498 -11.78 -48.89 0.99
N SER A 499 -11.69 -48.18 2.12
CA SER A 499 -12.58 -48.31 3.28
C SER A 499 -13.80 -47.39 3.21
N GLY A 500 -13.84 -46.48 2.23
CA GLY A 500 -14.92 -45.53 2.00
C GLY A 500 -14.73 -44.17 2.69
N GLN A 501 -13.55 -43.90 3.25
CA GLN A 501 -13.27 -42.60 3.90
C GLN A 501 -12.94 -41.53 2.86
N VAL A 502 -13.43 -40.31 3.09
CA VAL A 502 -13.31 -39.21 2.14
C VAL A 502 -12.24 -38.22 2.60
N THR A 503 -11.30 -37.92 1.71
CA THR A 503 -10.29 -36.88 1.92
C THR A 503 -10.41 -35.80 0.86
N VAL A 504 -10.40 -34.54 1.28
CA VAL A 504 -10.44 -33.36 0.42
C VAL A 504 -9.12 -32.60 0.57
N ARG A 505 -8.44 -32.29 -0.53
CA ARG A 505 -7.24 -31.45 -0.54
C ARG A 505 -7.53 -30.15 -1.28
N LEU A 506 -7.23 -29.03 -0.64
CA LEU A 506 -7.50 -27.69 -1.15
C LEU A 506 -6.26 -27.07 -1.80
N CYS A 507 -6.45 -26.19 -2.79
CA CYS A 507 -5.37 -25.32 -3.29
C CYS A 507 -5.21 -24.01 -2.49
N SER A 508 -5.81 -23.93 -1.31
CA SER A 508 -5.84 -22.74 -0.44
C SER A 508 -5.13 -23.06 0.88
N CYS A 509 -4.49 -22.05 1.48
CA CYS A 509 -3.71 -22.19 2.71
C CYS A 509 -4.37 -21.32 3.80
N PRO A 510 -5.43 -21.79 4.49
CA PRO A 510 -6.19 -21.00 5.46
C PRO A 510 -5.36 -20.56 6.68
N ASN A 511 -5.73 -19.40 7.22
CA ASN A 511 -5.11 -18.77 8.38
C ASN A 511 -6.19 -18.30 9.39
N GLY A 512 -7.24 -19.12 9.56
CA GLY A 512 -8.34 -18.88 10.50
C GLY A 512 -9.73 -18.73 9.88
N GLN A 513 -9.89 -18.77 8.55
CA GLN A 513 -11.15 -18.42 7.86
C GLN A 513 -12.16 -19.59 7.76
N GLY A 514 -11.89 -20.75 8.36
CA GLY A 514 -12.85 -21.87 8.40
C GLY A 514 -13.00 -22.66 7.09
N HIS A 515 -11.97 -22.67 6.23
CA HIS A 515 -12.03 -23.35 4.94
C HIS A 515 -12.26 -24.86 5.05
N ALA A 516 -11.73 -25.52 6.10
CA ALA A 516 -11.90 -26.96 6.26
C ALA A 516 -13.37 -27.28 6.58
N THR A 517 -14.00 -26.48 7.43
CA THR A 517 -15.42 -26.60 7.77
C THR A 517 -16.29 -26.44 6.53
N VAL A 518 -16.11 -25.36 5.76
CA VAL A 518 -16.93 -25.10 4.56
C VAL A 518 -16.71 -26.14 3.46
N ALA A 519 -15.47 -26.57 3.22
CA ALA A 519 -15.19 -27.62 2.25
C ALA A 519 -15.85 -28.96 2.64
N ALA A 520 -15.84 -29.30 3.92
CA ALA A 520 -16.53 -30.47 4.44
C ALA A 520 -18.06 -30.37 4.26
N GLN A 521 -18.67 -29.21 4.51
CA GLN A 521 -20.10 -28.97 4.27
C GLN A 521 -20.48 -29.20 2.80
N ILE A 522 -19.70 -28.65 1.86
CA ILE A 522 -19.93 -28.81 0.42
C ILE A 522 -19.87 -30.29 0.01
N VAL A 523 -18.79 -30.98 0.41
CA VAL A 523 -18.60 -32.40 0.03
C VAL A 523 -19.63 -33.30 0.70
N ALA A 524 -20.00 -33.02 1.95
CA ALA A 524 -21.04 -33.76 2.67
C ALA A 524 -22.41 -33.65 1.97
N ASP A 525 -22.80 -32.45 1.54
CA ASP A 525 -24.03 -32.25 0.77
C ASP A 525 -24.05 -33.03 -0.55
N THR A 526 -22.94 -33.01 -1.28
CA THR A 526 -22.84 -33.69 -2.58
C THR A 526 -22.80 -35.22 -2.47
N LEU A 527 -22.11 -35.75 -1.45
CA LEU A 527 -21.95 -37.19 -1.24
C LEU A 527 -23.01 -37.81 -0.30
N GLY A 528 -23.88 -37.00 0.28
CA GLY A 528 -24.89 -37.43 1.24
C GLY A 528 -24.30 -37.97 2.54
N LEU A 529 -23.21 -37.38 3.03
CA LEU A 529 -22.48 -37.78 4.24
C LEU A 529 -22.62 -36.76 5.37
N HIS A 530 -22.04 -37.04 6.55
CA HIS A 530 -21.87 -36.04 7.59
C HIS A 530 -20.54 -35.28 7.40
N PRO A 531 -20.43 -33.96 7.67
CA PRO A 531 -19.18 -33.21 7.56
C PRO A 531 -18.02 -33.78 8.40
N ASP A 532 -18.33 -34.48 9.49
CA ASP A 532 -17.32 -35.13 10.32
C ASP A 532 -16.66 -36.33 9.65
N ASP A 533 -17.35 -36.99 8.72
CA ASP A 533 -16.84 -38.10 7.91
C ASP A 533 -15.86 -37.64 6.81
N ILE A 534 -15.68 -36.33 6.66
CA ILE A 534 -14.81 -35.73 5.64
C ILE A 534 -13.54 -35.19 6.30
N HIS A 535 -12.39 -35.75 5.91
CA HIS A 535 -11.09 -35.19 6.29
C HIS A 535 -10.64 -34.13 5.28
N VAL A 536 -10.30 -32.92 5.73
CA VAL A 536 -9.85 -31.85 4.86
C VAL A 536 -8.39 -31.52 5.14
N VAL A 537 -7.56 -31.64 4.11
CA VAL A 537 -6.13 -31.30 4.13
C VAL A 537 -5.96 -29.86 3.64
N THR A 538 -5.62 -28.98 4.58
CA THR A 538 -5.34 -27.56 4.35
C THR A 538 -3.85 -27.28 4.19
N GLU A 539 -2.99 -28.27 4.49
CA GLU A 539 -1.56 -28.21 4.26
C GLU A 539 -1.26 -28.19 2.76
N MET A 540 -0.47 -27.22 2.32
CA MET A 540 0.05 -27.14 0.97
C MET A 540 1.49 -27.62 0.93
N ASP A 541 1.75 -28.62 0.10
CA ASP A 541 3.08 -29.07 -0.26
C ASP A 541 3.19 -29.04 -1.79
N THR A 542 4.04 -28.15 -2.33
CA THR A 542 4.16 -27.95 -3.79
C THR A 542 4.64 -29.18 -4.55
N LEU A 543 5.14 -30.22 -3.85
CA LEU A 543 5.50 -31.49 -4.46
C LEU A 543 4.29 -32.43 -4.65
N THR A 544 3.34 -32.41 -3.73
CA THR A 544 2.25 -33.43 -3.65
C THR A 544 0.86 -32.85 -3.86
N SER A 545 0.69 -31.55 -3.67
CA SER A 545 -0.59 -30.87 -3.78
C SER A 545 -0.79 -30.34 -5.20
N PRO A 546 -2.01 -30.40 -5.76
CA PRO A 546 -2.31 -29.72 -7.01
C PRO A 546 -2.31 -28.21 -6.78
N TRP A 547 -1.39 -27.50 -7.43
CA TRP A 547 -1.28 -26.05 -7.30
C TRP A 547 -0.98 -25.37 -8.64
N SER A 548 -1.15 -24.06 -8.65
CA SER A 548 -0.85 -23.16 -9.77
C SER A 548 -0.37 -21.81 -9.22
N ILE A 549 0.05 -20.90 -10.10
CA ILE A 549 0.42 -19.54 -9.72
C ILE A 549 -0.70 -18.78 -8.95
N ALA A 550 -1.96 -19.16 -9.13
CA ALA A 550 -3.08 -18.53 -8.43
C ALA A 550 -3.37 -19.18 -7.07
N SER A 551 -2.70 -20.26 -6.69
CA SER A 551 -2.95 -20.98 -5.42
C SER A 551 -2.58 -20.15 -4.19
N GLY A 552 -3.10 -20.55 -3.03
CA GLY A 552 -2.95 -19.86 -1.75
C GLY A 552 -4.23 -19.19 -1.23
N ASN A 553 -4.12 -18.39 -0.18
CA ASN A 553 -5.23 -17.68 0.45
C ASN A 553 -4.99 -16.16 0.42
N TYR A 554 -5.71 -15.46 -0.45
CA TYR A 554 -5.63 -14.02 -0.64
C TYR A 554 -6.84 -13.54 -1.45
N SER A 555 -7.15 -12.24 -1.38
CA SER A 555 -8.27 -11.62 -2.12
C SER A 555 -9.60 -12.38 -2.04
N ASN A 556 -9.93 -12.87 -0.84
CA ASN A 556 -11.15 -13.63 -0.54
C ASN A 556 -11.48 -14.74 -1.55
N ARG A 557 -10.46 -15.33 -2.18
CA ARG A 557 -10.65 -16.20 -3.35
C ARG A 557 -11.27 -17.56 -3.05
N PHE A 558 -11.33 -17.95 -1.77
CA PHE A 558 -11.89 -19.23 -1.36
C PHE A 558 -13.35 -19.37 -1.81
N ALA A 559 -14.22 -18.47 -1.36
CA ALA A 559 -15.64 -18.48 -1.70
C ALA A 559 -15.92 -18.10 -3.17
N ALA A 560 -15.01 -17.37 -3.83
CA ALA A 560 -15.20 -16.96 -5.22
C ALA A 560 -14.82 -18.05 -6.25
N ILE A 561 -13.79 -18.87 -5.98
CA ILE A 561 -13.24 -19.82 -6.98
C ILE A 561 -12.96 -21.21 -6.39
N VAL A 562 -12.42 -21.30 -5.16
CA VAL A 562 -12.00 -22.60 -4.60
C VAL A 562 -13.20 -23.49 -4.30
N VAL A 563 -14.31 -22.92 -3.81
CA VAL A 563 -15.53 -23.67 -3.53
C VAL A 563 -16.16 -24.28 -4.78
N GLU A 564 -16.01 -23.62 -5.94
CA GLU A 564 -16.45 -24.17 -7.23
C GLU A 564 -15.61 -25.41 -7.61
N ALA A 565 -14.29 -25.36 -7.37
CA ALA A 565 -13.43 -26.51 -7.61
C ALA A 565 -13.78 -27.68 -6.67
N VAL A 566 -14.08 -27.39 -5.40
CA VAL A 566 -14.53 -28.41 -4.43
C VAL A 566 -15.86 -29.03 -4.86
N ALA A 567 -16.86 -28.21 -5.18
CA ALA A 567 -18.18 -28.68 -5.63
C ALA A 567 -18.09 -29.52 -6.90
N LYS A 568 -17.33 -29.04 -7.90
CA LYS A 568 -17.12 -29.77 -9.15
C LYS A 568 -16.44 -31.12 -8.93
N CYS A 569 -15.41 -31.16 -8.08
CA CYS A 569 -14.69 -32.38 -7.77
C CYS A 569 -15.55 -33.38 -6.99
N ALA A 570 -16.33 -32.89 -6.02
CA ALA A 570 -17.29 -33.70 -5.27
C ALA A 570 -18.35 -34.32 -6.18
N GLU A 571 -18.86 -33.57 -7.16
CA GLU A 571 -19.86 -34.07 -8.11
C GLU A 571 -19.28 -35.13 -9.05
N GLN A 572 -18.01 -35.00 -9.48
CA GLN A 572 -17.33 -36.05 -10.24
C GLN A 572 -17.23 -37.37 -9.45
N VAL A 573 -16.89 -37.28 -8.16
CA VAL A 573 -16.89 -38.45 -7.26
C VAL A 573 -18.31 -39.00 -7.10
N ALA A 574 -19.30 -38.14 -6.84
CA ALA A 574 -20.70 -38.55 -6.69
C ALA A 574 -21.22 -39.29 -7.93
N GLN A 575 -20.92 -38.80 -9.13
CA GLN A 575 -21.29 -39.43 -10.39
C GLN A 575 -20.69 -40.83 -10.52
N LYS A 576 -19.40 -41.01 -10.19
CA LYS A 576 -18.77 -42.34 -10.17
C LYS A 576 -19.45 -43.27 -9.16
N ILE A 577 -19.73 -42.79 -7.95
CA ILE A 577 -20.44 -43.59 -6.93
C ILE A 577 -21.84 -43.99 -7.42
N ARG A 578 -22.60 -43.08 -8.03
CA ARG A 578 -23.93 -43.37 -8.59
C ARG A 578 -23.85 -44.46 -9.66
N LEU A 579 -22.87 -44.39 -10.56
CA LEU A 579 -22.66 -45.42 -11.59
C LEU A 579 -22.30 -46.79 -10.98
N LEU A 580 -21.41 -46.83 -9.98
CA LEU A 580 -21.02 -48.05 -9.28
C LEU A 580 -22.21 -48.68 -8.53
N ALA A 581 -23.04 -47.85 -7.90
CA ALA A 581 -24.24 -48.28 -7.20
C ALA A 581 -25.33 -48.73 -8.18
N ALA A 582 -25.51 -48.04 -9.30
CA ALA A 582 -26.47 -48.38 -10.36
C ALA A 582 -26.22 -49.79 -10.91
N ALA A 583 -24.96 -50.12 -11.23
CA ALA A 583 -24.56 -51.45 -11.64
C ALA A 583 -24.83 -52.52 -10.57
N ALA A 584 -24.70 -52.17 -9.30
CA ALA A 584 -24.94 -53.08 -8.17
C ALA A 584 -26.43 -53.30 -7.86
N LEU A 585 -27.27 -52.31 -8.17
CA LEU A 585 -28.68 -52.29 -7.80
C LEU A 585 -29.62 -52.61 -8.97
N ASP A 586 -29.08 -52.81 -10.17
CA ASP A 586 -29.87 -52.96 -11.41
C ASP A 586 -30.78 -51.74 -11.65
N ALA A 587 -30.15 -50.56 -11.65
CA ALA A 587 -30.79 -49.27 -11.84
C ALA A 587 -29.92 -48.40 -12.78
N THR A 588 -30.41 -47.21 -13.13
CA THR A 588 -29.62 -46.18 -13.84
C THR A 588 -28.98 -45.21 -12.84
N ALA A 589 -27.89 -44.54 -13.24
CA ALA A 589 -27.19 -43.61 -12.36
C ALA A 589 -28.07 -42.42 -11.90
N ASP A 590 -29.00 -41.96 -12.75
CA ASP A 590 -29.92 -40.85 -12.45
C ASP A 590 -31.00 -41.23 -11.43
N GLU A 591 -31.29 -42.53 -11.31
CA GLU A 591 -32.18 -43.08 -10.29
C GLU A 591 -31.50 -43.23 -8.93
N ILE A 592 -30.17 -43.14 -8.86
CA ILE A 592 -29.42 -43.26 -7.60
C ILE A 592 -29.30 -41.89 -6.92
N GLU A 593 -29.82 -41.78 -5.70
CA GLU A 593 -29.53 -40.68 -4.79
C GLU A 593 -28.46 -41.08 -3.76
N LEU A 594 -27.61 -40.11 -3.40
CA LEU A 594 -26.68 -40.23 -2.28
C LEU A 594 -27.30 -39.50 -1.09
N HIS A 595 -27.62 -40.24 -0.03
CA HIS A 595 -28.34 -39.69 1.13
C HIS A 595 -28.02 -40.48 2.39
N GLU A 596 -27.73 -39.78 3.49
CA GLU A 596 -27.50 -40.36 4.83
C GLU A 596 -26.50 -41.54 4.84
N GLY A 597 -25.43 -41.47 4.07
CA GLY A 597 -24.41 -42.53 4.00
C GLY A 597 -24.77 -43.71 3.10
N TYR A 598 -25.79 -43.59 2.25
CA TYR A 598 -26.23 -44.63 1.31
C TYR A 598 -26.31 -44.12 -0.13
N ALA A 599 -25.97 -45.01 -1.07
CA ALA A 599 -26.37 -44.89 -2.46
C ALA A 599 -27.61 -45.76 -2.68
N ARG A 600 -28.76 -45.15 -2.93
CA ARG A 600 -30.07 -45.84 -2.98
C ARG A 600 -30.93 -45.37 -4.16
N VAL A 601 -31.84 -46.22 -4.61
CA VAL A 601 -32.81 -45.86 -5.65
C VAL A 601 -33.80 -44.85 -5.09
N ARG A 602 -33.99 -43.73 -5.79
CA ARG A 602 -34.87 -42.63 -5.38
C ARG A 602 -36.28 -43.14 -5.08
N GLY A 603 -36.82 -42.76 -3.92
CA GLY A 603 -38.14 -43.21 -3.46
C GLY A 603 -38.22 -44.66 -2.96
N GLN A 604 -37.11 -45.42 -2.98
CA GLN A 604 -37.05 -46.81 -2.49
C GLN A 604 -35.95 -46.94 -1.43
N SER A 605 -36.24 -46.50 -0.20
CA SER A 605 -35.26 -46.47 0.90
C SER A 605 -34.71 -47.86 1.29
N ASN A 606 -35.42 -48.93 0.97
CA ASN A 606 -35.00 -50.32 1.19
C ASN A 606 -34.08 -50.87 0.08
N ARG A 607 -33.91 -50.16 -1.04
CA ARG A 607 -33.11 -50.57 -2.19
C ARG A 607 -31.88 -49.67 -2.33
N GLY A 608 -30.87 -49.93 -1.50
CA GLY A 608 -29.61 -49.19 -1.50
C GLY A 608 -28.46 -49.98 -0.88
N LEU A 609 -27.25 -49.48 -1.07
CA LEU A 609 -26.05 -49.97 -0.41
C LEU A 609 -25.34 -48.83 0.33
N PRO A 610 -24.64 -49.12 1.45
CA PRO A 610 -23.83 -48.13 2.12
C PRO A 610 -22.83 -47.48 1.16
N PHE A 611 -22.60 -46.18 1.30
CA PHE A 611 -21.65 -45.39 0.50
C PHE A 611 -20.29 -46.09 0.41
N ARG A 612 -19.75 -46.53 1.55
CA ARG A 612 -18.49 -47.29 1.62
C ARG A 612 -18.46 -48.53 0.74
N LYS A 613 -19.59 -49.25 0.63
CA LYS A 613 -19.70 -50.45 -0.18
C LYS A 613 -19.67 -50.10 -1.66
N ALA A 614 -20.38 -49.04 -2.06
CA ALA A 614 -20.37 -48.56 -3.44
C ALA A 614 -18.96 -48.10 -3.83
N ALA A 615 -18.32 -47.30 -2.97
CA ALA A 615 -16.97 -46.79 -3.18
C ALA A 615 -15.92 -47.92 -3.28
N SER A 616 -15.99 -48.92 -2.40
CA SER A 616 -15.02 -50.02 -2.35
C SER A 616 -14.92 -50.82 -3.66
N ARG A 617 -15.98 -50.87 -4.48
CA ARG A 617 -15.99 -51.60 -5.75
C ARG A 617 -14.96 -51.05 -6.74
N ALA A 618 -14.77 -49.73 -6.76
CA ALA A 618 -13.78 -49.08 -7.61
C ALA A 618 -12.34 -49.54 -7.32
N HIS A 619 -12.09 -50.08 -6.12
CA HIS A 619 -10.77 -50.51 -5.66
C HIS A 619 -10.60 -52.03 -5.69
N TRP A 620 -11.61 -52.78 -5.24
CA TRP A 620 -11.52 -54.23 -5.03
C TRP A 620 -11.99 -55.08 -6.20
N ASP A 621 -12.84 -54.53 -7.07
CA ASP A 621 -13.32 -55.22 -8.28
C ASP A 621 -13.10 -54.39 -9.56
N PRO A 622 -11.84 -54.01 -9.90
CA PRO A 622 -11.56 -53.25 -11.12
C PRO A 622 -12.03 -53.93 -12.41
N ALA A 623 -12.07 -55.27 -12.44
CA ALA A 623 -12.49 -56.05 -13.60
C ALA A 623 -14.02 -56.09 -13.76
N GLY A 624 -14.78 -55.90 -12.68
CA GLY A 624 -16.24 -55.82 -12.69
C GLY A 624 -16.78 -54.40 -12.92
N LEU A 625 -15.91 -53.41 -13.18
CA LEU A 625 -16.32 -52.04 -13.47
C LEU A 625 -16.87 -51.92 -14.90
N PRO A 626 -17.88 -51.05 -15.13
CA PRO A 626 -18.26 -50.64 -16.48
C PRO A 626 -17.08 -50.02 -17.23
N ASP A 627 -16.94 -50.30 -18.53
CA ASP A 627 -15.82 -49.83 -19.37
C ASP A 627 -15.59 -48.30 -19.31
N ALA A 628 -16.65 -47.53 -19.07
CA ALA A 628 -16.60 -46.07 -18.97
C ALA A 628 -16.01 -45.54 -17.65
N ILE A 629 -15.72 -46.41 -16.67
CA ILE A 629 -15.27 -46.03 -15.33
C ILE A 629 -13.86 -46.52 -15.09
N ALA A 630 -12.92 -45.57 -14.98
CA ALA A 630 -11.57 -45.88 -14.52
C ALA A 630 -11.58 -46.39 -13.07
N PRO A 631 -10.77 -47.42 -12.73
CA PRO A 631 -10.57 -47.85 -11.35
C PRO A 631 -10.10 -46.74 -10.41
N GLY A 632 -10.39 -46.90 -9.12
CA GLY A 632 -10.08 -45.93 -8.07
C GLY A 632 -11.06 -44.75 -8.01
N LEU A 633 -11.00 -44.03 -6.88
CA LEU A 633 -11.82 -42.85 -6.62
C LEU A 633 -10.92 -41.71 -6.15
N HIS A 634 -10.36 -40.99 -7.10
CA HIS A 634 -9.45 -39.88 -6.86
C HIS A 634 -9.62 -38.85 -7.98
N GLU A 635 -10.49 -37.88 -7.76
CA GLU A 635 -10.79 -36.85 -8.75
C GLU A 635 -10.00 -35.58 -8.47
N CYS A 636 -9.71 -34.83 -9.53
CA CYS A 636 -9.11 -33.50 -9.45
C CYS A 636 -9.88 -32.57 -10.38
N ALA A 637 -10.46 -31.51 -9.82
CA ALA A 637 -11.09 -30.46 -10.62
C ALA A 637 -10.21 -29.21 -10.63
N ILE A 638 -10.08 -28.58 -11.79
CA ILE A 638 -9.42 -27.28 -11.96
C ILE A 638 -10.43 -26.34 -12.62
N ILE A 639 -10.68 -25.20 -11.98
CA ILE A 639 -11.65 -24.19 -12.41
C ILE A 639 -10.90 -22.92 -12.78
N SER A 640 -11.19 -22.38 -13.96
CA SER A 640 -10.70 -21.08 -14.42
C SER A 640 -11.91 -20.22 -14.80
N PRO A 641 -12.22 -19.16 -14.04
CA PRO A 641 -13.36 -18.29 -14.35
C PRO A 641 -13.19 -17.60 -15.71
N PRO A 642 -14.20 -17.65 -16.60
CA PRO A 642 -14.08 -17.13 -17.96
C PRO A 642 -14.10 -15.59 -18.05
N VAL A 643 -14.49 -14.89 -16.98
CA VAL A 643 -14.63 -13.43 -16.96
C VAL A 643 -13.30 -12.66 -16.86
N LEU A 644 -12.18 -13.35 -16.61
CA LEU A 644 -10.90 -12.74 -16.27
C LEU A 644 -9.94 -12.57 -17.45
N ASP A 645 -10.19 -11.55 -18.26
CA ASP A 645 -9.37 -11.18 -19.42
C ASP A 645 -8.12 -10.34 -19.07
N PRO A 646 -7.07 -10.31 -19.92
CA PRO A 646 -5.94 -9.38 -19.75
C PRO A 646 -6.40 -7.92 -19.87
N PRO A 647 -5.57 -6.94 -19.45
CA PRO A 647 -5.84 -5.55 -19.78
C PRO A 647 -5.93 -5.31 -21.30
N ASP A 648 -6.88 -4.50 -21.73
CA ASP A 648 -6.99 -4.02 -23.12
C ASP A 648 -6.04 -2.83 -23.41
N ASP A 649 -6.11 -2.31 -24.64
CA ASP A 649 -5.28 -1.18 -25.08
C ASP A 649 -5.76 0.16 -24.49
N GLU A 650 -6.99 0.21 -23.97
CA GLU A 650 -7.58 1.33 -23.24
C GLU A 650 -7.34 1.23 -21.72
N ASP A 651 -6.43 0.36 -21.28
CA ASP A 651 -6.10 0.14 -19.87
C ASP A 651 -7.31 -0.30 -19.02
N ARG A 652 -8.30 -1.00 -19.60
CA ARG A 652 -9.40 -1.63 -18.87
C ARG A 652 -9.05 -3.06 -18.51
N ILE A 653 -9.46 -3.53 -17.32
CA ILE A 653 -9.23 -4.91 -16.90
C ILE A 653 -10.38 -5.49 -16.07
N ALA A 654 -10.75 -6.74 -16.35
CA ALA A 654 -11.55 -7.55 -15.44
C ALA A 654 -10.67 -8.09 -14.29
N SER A 655 -10.59 -7.33 -13.19
CA SER A 655 -9.63 -7.58 -12.11
C SER A 655 -10.04 -8.66 -11.10
N ALA A 656 -11.32 -9.05 -11.06
CA ALA A 656 -11.87 -9.97 -10.07
C ALA A 656 -13.09 -10.75 -10.62
N VAL A 657 -13.41 -11.87 -9.97
CA VAL A 657 -14.48 -12.81 -10.39
C VAL A 657 -15.83 -12.38 -9.86
N THR A 658 -15.88 -12.05 -8.56
CA THR A 658 -17.11 -11.65 -7.87
C THR A 658 -16.90 -10.34 -7.13
N PHE A 659 -17.97 -9.57 -6.97
CA PHE A 659 -17.97 -8.30 -6.27
C PHE A 659 -19.04 -8.35 -5.17
N GLY A 660 -18.60 -8.68 -3.94
CA GLY A 660 -19.41 -8.43 -2.76
C GLY A 660 -19.52 -6.91 -2.51
N PHE A 661 -20.28 -6.50 -1.51
CA PHE A 661 -20.29 -5.09 -1.12
C PHE A 661 -20.64 -4.91 0.35
N VAL A 662 -20.23 -3.76 0.88
CA VAL A 662 -20.43 -3.36 2.26
C VAL A 662 -20.90 -1.91 2.29
N ILE A 663 -21.86 -1.62 3.16
CA ILE A 663 -22.23 -0.25 3.51
C ILE A 663 -22.17 -0.12 5.02
N ASP A 664 -21.36 0.82 5.49
CA ASP A 664 -21.10 1.09 6.90
C ASP A 664 -21.73 2.42 7.33
N LEU A 665 -22.21 2.44 8.56
CA LEU A 665 -22.62 3.65 9.27
C LEU A 665 -21.96 3.70 10.64
N ALA A 666 -21.33 4.83 10.94
CA ALA A 666 -20.80 5.14 12.27
C ALA A 666 -21.53 6.37 12.83
N ALA A 667 -21.94 6.29 14.11
CA ALA A 667 -22.37 7.44 14.90
C ALA A 667 -21.41 7.61 16.07
N VAL A 668 -20.81 8.80 16.19
CA VAL A 668 -19.78 9.09 17.17
C VAL A 668 -20.08 10.34 17.97
N GLU A 669 -19.67 10.32 19.24
CA GLU A 669 -19.61 11.51 20.08
C GLU A 669 -18.15 11.80 20.43
N ILE A 670 -17.76 13.07 20.37
CA ILE A 670 -16.39 13.53 20.64
C ILE A 670 -16.39 14.39 21.91
N ASP A 671 -15.56 14.00 22.88
CA ASP A 671 -15.23 14.88 23.99
C ASP A 671 -14.17 15.89 23.54
N ARG A 672 -14.57 17.15 23.42
CA ARG A 672 -13.69 18.25 22.99
C ARG A 672 -12.53 18.50 23.97
N ASN A 673 -12.66 18.14 25.23
CA ASN A 673 -11.63 18.38 26.25
C ASN A 673 -10.48 17.38 26.16
N THR A 674 -10.76 16.16 25.70
CA THR A 674 -9.79 15.04 25.70
C THR A 674 -9.45 14.54 24.30
N GLY A 675 -10.30 14.83 23.31
CA GLY A 675 -10.23 14.23 21.98
C GLY A 675 -10.76 12.79 21.93
N ALA A 676 -11.34 12.28 23.02
CA ALA A 676 -11.87 10.93 23.05
C ALA A 676 -13.08 10.77 22.10
N ILE A 677 -13.06 9.69 21.33
CA ILE A 677 -14.16 9.29 20.43
C ILE A 677 -14.92 8.16 21.09
N ARG A 678 -16.21 8.36 21.34
CA ARG A 678 -17.14 7.31 21.74
C ARG A 678 -17.94 6.88 20.52
N ILE A 679 -17.78 5.63 20.08
CA ILE A 679 -18.62 5.05 19.05
C ILE A 679 -19.94 4.65 19.71
N ASP A 680 -20.99 5.40 19.41
CA ASP A 680 -22.31 5.20 19.99
C ASP A 680 -23.10 4.12 19.24
N LYS A 681 -22.93 4.07 17.91
CA LYS A 681 -23.50 3.03 17.05
C LYS A 681 -22.55 2.76 15.90
N TYR A 682 -22.33 1.48 15.60
CA TYR A 682 -21.76 1.06 14.32
C TYR A 682 -22.67 -0.01 13.73
N ALA A 683 -23.09 0.21 12.49
CA ALA A 683 -23.88 -0.74 11.72
C ALA A 683 -23.18 -1.03 10.40
N SER A 684 -23.22 -2.30 9.97
CA SER A 684 -22.57 -2.76 8.76
C SER A 684 -23.48 -3.76 8.04
N VAL A 685 -23.79 -3.49 6.77
CA VAL A 685 -24.58 -4.40 5.94
C VAL A 685 -23.71 -4.97 4.84
N HIS A 686 -23.70 -6.30 4.73
CA HIS A 686 -22.87 -7.05 3.79
C HIS A 686 -23.70 -7.82 2.78
N ASP A 687 -23.25 -7.83 1.53
CA ASP A 687 -23.64 -8.81 0.52
C ASP A 687 -22.47 -9.72 0.17
N VAL A 688 -22.65 -11.00 0.45
CA VAL A 688 -21.64 -12.03 0.22
C VAL A 688 -22.17 -13.11 -0.73
N GLY A 689 -23.21 -12.78 -1.51
CA GLY A 689 -24.04 -13.78 -2.17
C GLY A 689 -24.57 -14.80 -1.17
N THR A 690 -24.66 -16.07 -1.59
CA THR A 690 -25.06 -17.17 -0.70
C THR A 690 -24.09 -17.32 0.47
N GLN A 691 -24.58 -17.26 1.70
CA GLN A 691 -23.76 -17.53 2.87
C GLN A 691 -23.42 -19.02 3.00
N LEU A 692 -22.14 -19.36 2.91
CA LEU A 692 -21.70 -20.76 3.04
C LEU A 692 -21.74 -21.26 4.49
N ASN A 693 -21.44 -20.38 5.45
CA ASN A 693 -21.57 -20.61 6.88
C ASN A 693 -21.76 -19.26 7.61
N PRO A 694 -22.96 -18.93 8.11
CA PRO A 694 -23.25 -17.63 8.72
C PRO A 694 -22.35 -17.26 9.91
N LYS A 695 -21.99 -18.23 10.77
CA LYS A 695 -21.10 -17.97 11.92
C LYS A 695 -19.71 -17.54 11.50
N ILE A 696 -19.17 -18.16 10.45
CA ILE A 696 -17.86 -17.78 9.91
C ILE A 696 -17.92 -16.39 9.29
N VAL A 697 -18.99 -16.08 8.54
CA VAL A 697 -19.22 -14.76 7.94
C VAL A 697 -19.22 -13.68 9.03
N GLU A 698 -20.02 -13.84 10.07
CA GLU A 698 -20.10 -12.90 11.20
C GLU A 698 -18.72 -12.70 11.88
N GLY A 699 -17.99 -13.79 12.13
CA GLY A 699 -16.63 -13.71 12.69
C GLY A 699 -15.63 -12.97 11.80
N GLN A 700 -15.74 -13.11 10.47
CA GLN A 700 -14.91 -12.34 9.54
C GLN A 700 -15.27 -10.85 9.52
N VAL A 701 -16.55 -10.48 9.67
CA VAL A 701 -17.01 -9.09 9.79
C VAL A 701 -16.40 -8.44 11.04
N HIS A 702 -16.50 -9.10 12.20
CA HIS A 702 -15.89 -8.60 13.44
C HIS A 702 -14.38 -8.38 13.30
N GLY A 703 -13.66 -9.36 12.75
CA GLY A 703 -12.22 -9.23 12.53
C GLY A 703 -11.87 -8.13 11.52
N GLY A 704 -12.65 -7.97 10.46
CA GLY A 704 -12.47 -6.91 9.46
C GLY A 704 -12.68 -5.53 10.07
N PHE A 705 -13.75 -5.37 10.85
CA PHE A 705 -14.02 -4.13 11.58
C PHE A 705 -12.91 -3.79 12.58
N ALA A 706 -12.43 -4.76 13.37
CA ALA A 706 -11.36 -4.50 14.33
C ALA A 706 -10.08 -3.98 13.66
N HIS A 707 -9.69 -4.53 12.51
CA HIS A 707 -8.55 -4.01 11.73
C HIS A 707 -8.84 -2.60 11.17
N GLY A 708 -10.05 -2.38 10.67
CA GLY A 708 -10.46 -1.06 10.19
C GLY A 708 -10.50 0.00 11.29
N LEU A 709 -10.91 -0.38 12.50
CA LEU A 709 -10.90 0.45 13.69
C LEU A 709 -9.46 0.79 14.12
N GLY A 710 -8.56 -0.20 14.09
CA GLY A 710 -7.13 -0.02 14.30
C GLY A 710 -6.56 1.04 13.37
N ALA A 711 -6.74 0.86 12.06
CA ALA A 711 -6.29 1.81 11.04
C ALA A 711 -6.93 3.21 11.16
N ALA A 712 -8.17 3.29 11.66
CA ALA A 712 -8.87 4.56 11.85
C ALA A 712 -8.38 5.33 13.08
N LEU A 713 -8.16 4.67 14.21
CA LEU A 713 -7.99 5.35 15.51
C LEU A 713 -6.57 5.27 16.07
N PHE A 714 -5.81 4.23 15.75
CA PHE A 714 -4.65 3.84 16.55
C PHE A 714 -3.37 3.57 15.74
N GLU A 715 -3.47 2.77 14.69
CA GLU A 715 -2.32 2.13 14.04
C GLU A 715 -1.56 3.10 13.13
N GLU A 716 -0.27 3.28 13.40
CA GLU A 716 0.65 4.07 12.57
C GLU A 716 2.07 3.51 12.67
N LEU A 717 2.70 3.21 11.54
CA LEU A 717 4.14 3.00 11.47
C LEU A 717 4.84 4.36 11.39
N ALA A 718 5.26 4.86 12.54
CA ALA A 718 5.82 6.21 12.66
C ALA A 718 7.35 6.22 12.52
N TYR A 719 7.84 7.24 11.82
CA TYR A 719 9.26 7.51 11.62
C TYR A 719 9.55 8.97 11.95
N ASP A 720 10.70 9.25 12.54
CA ASP A 720 11.15 10.63 12.73
C ASP A 720 11.86 11.19 11.47
N ASP A 721 12.30 12.45 11.55
CA ASP A 721 12.98 13.14 10.45
C ASP A 721 14.40 12.57 10.15
N GLN A 722 14.95 11.76 11.07
CA GLN A 722 16.20 11.00 10.86
C GLN A 722 15.93 9.56 10.41
N GLY A 723 14.66 9.21 10.19
CA GLY A 723 14.21 7.88 9.79
C GLY A 723 14.33 6.82 10.88
N ASN A 724 14.50 7.19 12.14
CA ASN A 724 14.38 6.24 13.24
C ASN A 724 12.93 5.75 13.31
N PHE A 725 12.77 4.46 13.58
CA PHE A 725 11.46 3.84 13.71
C PHE A 725 10.92 4.02 15.13
N LEU A 726 9.72 4.58 15.26
CA LEU A 726 9.17 5.01 16.55
C LEU A 726 8.12 4.05 17.14
N THR A 727 7.60 3.10 16.34
CA THR A 727 6.55 2.17 16.77
C THR A 727 7.02 0.72 16.77
N GLY A 728 8.17 0.49 17.43
CA GLY A 728 8.89 -0.80 17.47
C GLY A 728 8.26 -1.90 18.32
N THR A 729 7.28 -1.58 19.16
CA THR A 729 6.65 -2.55 20.08
C THR A 729 5.15 -2.29 20.20
N PHE A 730 4.39 -3.20 20.82
CA PHE A 730 2.98 -2.98 21.13
C PHE A 730 2.73 -1.94 22.25
N ALA A 731 3.77 -1.42 22.90
CA ALA A 731 3.63 -0.25 23.77
C ALA A 731 3.34 1.02 22.95
N ASP A 732 3.86 1.08 21.72
CA ASP A 732 3.80 2.26 20.84
C ASP A 732 2.89 2.01 19.63
N TYR A 733 2.88 0.79 19.09
CA TYR A 733 1.98 0.35 18.03
C TYR A 733 0.69 -0.22 18.63
N LEU A 734 -0.31 0.65 18.76
CA LEU A 734 -1.56 0.33 19.43
C LEU A 734 -2.50 -0.45 18.51
N CYS A 735 -2.83 -1.68 18.89
CA CYS A 735 -3.89 -2.47 18.28
C CYS A 735 -5.15 -2.42 19.16
N PRO A 736 -6.37 -2.37 18.59
CA PRO A 736 -7.60 -2.38 19.37
C PRO A 736 -7.72 -3.62 20.26
N THR A 737 -8.17 -3.43 21.49
CA THR A 737 -8.52 -4.53 22.40
C THR A 737 -10.04 -4.69 22.48
N ALA A 738 -10.51 -5.63 23.31
CA ALA A 738 -11.93 -5.81 23.57
C ALA A 738 -12.61 -4.58 24.20
N VAL A 739 -11.85 -3.66 24.81
CA VAL A 739 -12.40 -2.44 25.43
C VAL A 739 -12.71 -1.37 24.39
N GLU A 740 -11.88 -1.26 23.33
CA GLU A 740 -12.06 -0.25 22.28
C GLU A 740 -13.03 -0.71 21.18
N VAL A 741 -13.20 -2.01 20.98
CA VAL A 741 -14.09 -2.58 19.94
C VAL A 741 -15.54 -2.60 20.44
N PRO A 742 -16.45 -1.77 19.88
CA PRO A 742 -17.86 -1.79 20.26
C PRO A 742 -18.60 -3.03 19.74
N GLN A 743 -19.81 -3.26 20.27
CA GLN A 743 -20.77 -4.14 19.62
C GLN A 743 -21.17 -3.54 18.26
N ILE A 744 -21.24 -4.41 17.24
CA ILE A 744 -21.57 -4.05 15.86
C ILE A 744 -22.95 -4.61 15.53
N GLU A 745 -23.80 -3.82 14.89
CA GLU A 745 -25.00 -4.35 14.24
C GLU A 745 -24.64 -4.86 12.85
N ILE A 746 -24.82 -6.14 12.61
CA ILE A 746 -24.48 -6.76 11.33
C ILE A 746 -25.78 -7.14 10.61
N GLY A 747 -25.96 -6.61 9.41
CA GLY A 747 -27.05 -6.98 8.51
C GLY A 747 -26.53 -7.65 7.24
N HIS A 748 -27.42 -8.35 6.56
CA HIS A 748 -27.10 -9.03 5.30
C HIS A 748 -28.17 -8.81 4.25
N VAL A 749 -27.73 -8.63 3.02
CA VAL A 749 -28.56 -8.83 1.83
C VAL A 749 -27.91 -9.91 0.97
N GLU A 750 -28.71 -10.66 0.22
CA GLU A 750 -28.22 -11.80 -0.54
C GLU A 750 -28.53 -11.62 -2.03
N THR A 751 -27.51 -11.32 -2.82
CA THR A 751 -27.57 -11.36 -4.29
C THR A 751 -26.61 -12.42 -4.83
N PRO A 752 -27.08 -13.65 -5.10
CA PRO A 752 -26.22 -14.75 -5.50
C PRO A 752 -25.39 -14.45 -6.76
N SER A 753 -24.11 -14.81 -6.73
CA SER A 753 -23.23 -14.64 -7.88
C SER A 753 -23.52 -15.67 -8.97
N PRO A 754 -23.65 -15.26 -10.25
CA PRO A 754 -23.69 -16.21 -11.36
C PRO A 754 -22.32 -16.86 -11.67
N ALA A 755 -21.24 -16.43 -11.01
CA ALA A 755 -19.88 -16.84 -11.34
C ALA A 755 -19.46 -18.21 -10.79
N ASN A 756 -20.22 -18.77 -9.84
CA ASN A 756 -20.01 -20.11 -9.29
C ASN A 756 -21.35 -20.78 -8.95
N ALA A 757 -21.37 -22.10 -8.89
CA ALA A 757 -22.57 -22.91 -8.70
C ALA A 757 -23.23 -22.75 -7.33
N LEU A 758 -22.49 -22.24 -6.34
CA LEU A 758 -23.01 -22.00 -4.99
C LEU A 758 -23.61 -20.62 -4.81
N GLY A 759 -23.44 -19.70 -5.77
CA GLY A 759 -23.90 -18.32 -5.66
C GLY A 759 -23.13 -17.47 -4.65
N ALA A 760 -22.00 -17.95 -4.13
CA ALA A 760 -21.25 -17.28 -3.08
C ALA A 760 -20.31 -16.20 -3.64
N LYS A 761 -20.01 -15.18 -2.84
CA LYS A 761 -18.99 -14.17 -3.13
C LYS A 761 -17.93 -14.18 -2.03
N GLY A 762 -16.73 -13.73 -2.37
CA GLY A 762 -15.68 -13.54 -1.37
C GLY A 762 -16.00 -12.39 -0.41
N MET A 763 -15.65 -12.58 0.86
CA MET A 763 -15.75 -11.58 1.91
C MET A 763 -14.59 -11.74 2.90
N GLY A 764 -14.29 -10.68 3.64
CA GLY A 764 -13.29 -10.67 4.70
C GLY A 764 -12.43 -9.41 4.73
N ASP A 765 -12.36 -8.67 3.63
CA ASP A 765 -11.66 -7.40 3.51
C ASP A 765 -12.61 -6.21 3.74
N GLY A 766 -13.90 -6.34 3.37
CA GLY A 766 -14.91 -5.28 3.30
C GLY A 766 -14.85 -4.21 4.40
N SER A 767 -15.16 -4.59 5.64
CA SER A 767 -15.17 -3.65 6.78
C SER A 767 -13.81 -2.99 7.00
N SER A 768 -12.70 -3.72 6.83
CA SER A 768 -11.35 -3.14 7.00
C SER A 768 -11.05 -2.03 5.99
N MET A 769 -11.71 -2.03 4.83
CA MET A 769 -11.58 -1.00 3.80
C MET A 769 -12.43 0.24 4.08
N LEU A 770 -13.61 0.08 4.70
CA LEU A 770 -14.61 1.14 4.83
C LEU A 770 -14.64 1.80 6.21
N THR A 771 -14.35 1.06 7.29
CA THR A 771 -14.36 1.60 8.65
C THR A 771 -13.54 2.89 8.80
N PRO A 772 -12.32 3.03 8.23
CA PRO A 772 -11.58 4.29 8.29
C PRO A 772 -12.35 5.48 7.70
N ALA A 773 -13.06 5.28 6.59
CA ALA A 773 -13.85 6.32 5.96
C ALA A 773 -15.14 6.63 6.74
N ALA A 774 -15.88 5.61 7.19
CA ALA A 774 -17.12 5.77 7.94
C ALA A 774 -16.91 6.54 9.25
N ILE A 775 -15.90 6.15 10.04
CA ILE A 775 -15.56 6.84 11.30
C ILE A 775 -15.09 8.27 11.02
N THR A 776 -14.25 8.48 10.00
CA THR A 776 -13.79 9.83 9.65
C THR A 776 -14.93 10.73 9.17
N ASN A 777 -15.88 10.19 8.41
CA ASN A 777 -17.10 10.89 8.02
C ASN A 777 -17.93 11.30 9.24
N ALA A 778 -18.06 10.42 10.24
CA ALA A 778 -18.78 10.73 11.47
C ALA A 778 -18.07 11.80 12.31
N VAL A 779 -16.73 11.76 12.40
CA VAL A 779 -15.93 12.79 13.07
C VAL A 779 -16.00 14.13 12.35
N ALA A 780 -15.90 14.12 11.02
CA ALA A 780 -16.04 15.30 10.16
C ALA A 780 -17.40 15.97 10.35
N ASP A 781 -18.48 15.17 10.38
CA ASP A 781 -19.82 15.65 10.68
C ASP A 781 -19.91 16.22 12.11
N ALA A 782 -19.38 15.52 13.11
CA ALA A 782 -19.41 15.96 14.52
C ALA A 782 -18.71 17.30 14.76
N LEU A 783 -17.62 17.56 14.02
CA LEU A 783 -16.81 18.76 14.16
C LEU A 783 -17.15 19.86 13.13
N GLY A 784 -17.92 19.53 12.08
CA GLY A 784 -18.22 20.44 10.98
C GLY A 784 -16.99 20.80 10.15
N ARG A 785 -16.11 19.82 9.90
CA ARG A 785 -14.80 20.01 9.24
C ARG A 785 -14.51 18.93 8.21
N ASP A 786 -13.86 19.32 7.12
CA ASP A 786 -13.51 18.42 6.02
C ASP A 786 -12.07 17.90 6.10
N ASP A 787 -11.19 18.66 6.75
CA ASP A 787 -9.74 18.45 6.86
C ASP A 787 -9.35 17.49 7.99
N ILE A 788 -10.10 16.40 8.12
CA ILE A 788 -9.82 15.33 9.09
C ILE A 788 -8.86 14.31 8.47
N SER A 789 -7.75 14.02 9.16
CA SER A 789 -6.73 13.05 8.74
C SER A 789 -6.50 11.94 9.78
N LEU A 790 -6.05 10.78 9.31
CA LEU A 790 -5.83 9.57 10.11
C LEU A 790 -4.37 9.44 10.60
N PRO A 791 -4.10 8.70 11.72
CA PRO A 791 -5.11 8.12 12.62
C PRO A 791 -5.78 9.19 13.50
N LEU A 792 -6.99 8.89 13.97
CA LEU A 792 -7.79 9.73 14.87
C LEU A 792 -7.39 9.50 16.34
N ASN A 793 -6.09 9.63 16.63
CA ASN A 793 -5.61 9.54 18.01
C ASN A 793 -6.10 10.74 18.83
N LEU A 794 -6.09 10.60 20.16
CA LEU A 794 -6.62 11.60 21.10
C LEU A 794 -6.06 13.00 20.85
N GLN A 795 -4.74 13.12 20.63
CA GLN A 795 -4.08 14.40 20.40
C GLN A 795 -4.57 15.08 19.12
N ARG A 796 -4.64 14.33 18.01
CA ARG A 796 -5.09 14.87 16.71
C ARG A 796 -6.56 15.27 16.76
N VAL A 797 -7.41 14.43 17.35
CA VAL A 797 -8.85 14.72 17.50
C VAL A 797 -9.08 15.92 18.40
N TRP A 798 -8.35 16.03 19.52
CA TRP A 798 -8.38 17.21 20.39
C TRP A 798 -7.99 18.47 19.63
N ALA A 799 -6.93 18.42 18.81
CA ALA A 799 -6.51 19.54 17.99
C ALA A 799 -7.60 19.95 16.97
N PHE A 800 -8.19 18.98 16.25
CA PHE A 800 -9.29 19.25 15.33
C PHE A 800 -10.50 19.87 16.03
N ALA A 801 -10.88 19.33 17.19
CA ALA A 801 -12.02 19.77 17.98
C ALA A 801 -11.87 21.18 18.57
N ASN A 802 -10.62 21.65 18.74
CA ASN A 802 -10.30 22.96 19.32
C ASN A 802 -9.74 23.96 18.28
N GLY A 803 -9.83 23.65 16.98
CA GLY A 803 -9.41 24.57 15.91
C GLY A 803 -7.90 24.75 15.79
N HIS A 804 -7.11 23.83 16.34
CA HIS A 804 -5.66 23.80 16.16
C HIS A 804 -5.26 23.06 14.88
N ASP A 805 -4.12 23.44 14.32
CA ASP A 805 -3.54 22.78 13.16
C ASP A 805 -2.90 21.44 13.57
N ALA A 806 -3.66 20.35 13.41
CA ALA A 806 -3.20 19.00 13.74
C ALA A 806 -2.13 18.46 12.77
N THR A 807 -1.88 19.17 11.65
CA THR A 807 -0.93 18.80 10.59
C THR A 807 0.52 19.13 10.92
N THR A 808 0.78 19.75 12.08
CA THR A 808 2.15 19.92 12.57
C THR A 808 2.66 18.60 13.14
N LYS A 809 3.53 17.90 12.39
CA LYS A 809 4.44 16.90 12.98
C LYS A 809 4.98 17.49 14.27
N SER A 810 4.68 16.85 15.39
CA SER A 810 5.06 17.32 16.72
C SER A 810 6.58 17.56 16.74
N ARG A 811 6.99 18.83 16.81
CA ARG A 811 8.37 19.17 17.19
C ARG A 811 8.47 18.91 18.69
N PRO A 812 9.48 18.18 19.20
CA PRO A 812 9.67 18.03 20.63
C PRO A 812 9.84 19.41 21.29
N ALA A 813 9.27 19.51 22.48
CA ALA A 813 9.08 20.74 23.25
C ALA A 813 10.34 21.62 23.37
N ILE A 814 10.18 22.90 23.02
CA ILE A 814 11.09 23.97 23.44
C ILE A 814 10.88 24.18 24.94
N SER A 815 11.93 24.02 25.75
CA SER A 815 11.90 24.39 27.16
C SER A 815 11.87 25.92 27.33
N SER A 816 10.75 26.34 27.92
CA SER A 816 10.58 27.41 28.93
C SER A 816 10.61 28.91 28.57
N ILE A 817 9.37 29.46 28.61
CA ILE A 817 8.89 30.72 29.26
C ILE A 817 8.89 32.04 28.46
N ARG A 818 7.70 32.33 27.87
CA ARG A 818 6.79 33.52 27.84
C ARG A 818 7.33 34.99 27.85
N PRO A 819 6.58 36.01 27.33
CA PRO A 819 5.19 36.04 26.83
C PRO A 819 5.01 36.69 25.42
N ALA A 820 3.75 36.68 24.97
CA ALA A 820 3.25 37.19 23.69
C ALA A 820 3.54 38.69 23.45
N GLY A 821 4.10 38.98 22.27
CA GLY A 821 4.28 40.33 21.74
C GLY A 821 4.94 40.30 20.36
N ARG A 822 4.12 40.37 19.31
CA ARG A 822 4.39 40.75 17.90
C ARG A 822 5.84 41.09 17.51
N ALA A 823 6.36 40.40 16.49
CA ALA A 823 7.04 41.01 15.32
C ALA A 823 7.20 39.98 14.19
N VAL A 824 6.46 40.16 13.09
CA VAL A 824 6.89 39.69 11.76
C VAL A 824 8.21 40.39 11.49
N GLY A 825 9.28 39.67 11.15
CA GLY A 825 10.51 40.33 10.71
C GLY A 825 10.19 41.20 9.49
N GLU A 826 10.47 42.51 9.55
CA GLU A 826 10.22 43.43 8.44
C GLU A 826 10.91 42.92 7.17
N MET A 827 10.15 42.70 6.09
CA MET A 827 10.70 42.54 4.75
C MET A 827 11.52 43.79 4.40
N LEU A 828 12.75 43.60 3.93
CA LEU A 828 13.61 44.70 3.52
C LEU A 828 13.16 45.19 2.15
N THR A 829 12.62 46.41 2.09
CA THR A 829 12.24 47.05 0.82
C THR A 829 13.17 48.22 0.47
N GLY A 830 13.32 48.51 -0.82
CA GLY A 830 14.12 49.64 -1.28
C GLY A 830 13.94 49.94 -2.77
N SER A 831 14.42 51.10 -3.21
CA SER A 831 14.40 51.50 -4.61
C SER A 831 15.60 52.39 -4.97
N GLY A 832 15.87 52.53 -6.26
CA GLY A 832 16.96 53.38 -6.77
C GLY A 832 16.80 53.70 -8.26
N LYS A 833 17.62 54.63 -8.73
CA LYS A 833 17.69 55.03 -10.14
C LYS A 833 19.14 55.24 -10.59
N ILE A 834 19.46 54.84 -11.81
CA ILE A 834 20.75 55.08 -12.48
C ILE A 834 20.51 55.53 -13.93
N THR A 835 21.45 56.30 -14.48
CA THR A 835 21.44 56.67 -15.91
C THR A 835 22.53 55.87 -16.64
N LEU A 836 22.11 55.12 -17.65
CA LEU A 836 22.96 54.28 -18.48
C LEU A 836 23.24 54.99 -19.82
N PHE A 837 24.49 54.97 -20.28
CA PHE A 837 24.92 55.65 -21.51
C PHE A 837 24.78 54.74 -22.74
N ALA A 838 23.57 54.23 -22.94
CA ALA A 838 23.18 53.43 -24.09
C ALA A 838 21.67 53.59 -24.37
N PRO A 839 21.21 53.43 -25.62
CA PRO A 839 19.79 53.37 -25.94
C PRO A 839 19.10 52.17 -25.30
N VAL A 840 17.80 52.28 -25.05
CA VAL A 840 16.99 51.32 -24.26
C VAL A 840 17.12 49.88 -24.78
N GLN A 841 17.18 49.71 -26.09
CA GLN A 841 17.29 48.42 -26.77
C GLN A 841 18.62 47.73 -26.46
N GLU A 842 19.72 48.49 -26.38
CA GLU A 842 21.03 47.95 -26.04
C GLU A 842 21.14 47.63 -24.54
N VAL A 843 20.52 48.46 -23.68
CA VAL A 843 20.40 48.15 -22.25
C VAL A 843 19.60 46.88 -22.01
N TRP A 844 18.46 46.74 -22.69
CA TRP A 844 17.58 45.58 -22.61
C TRP A 844 18.30 44.30 -23.03
N ARG A 845 18.99 44.33 -24.19
CA ARG A 845 19.76 43.19 -24.70
C ARG A 845 20.82 42.72 -23.71
N ARG A 846 21.55 43.65 -23.08
CA ARG A 846 22.61 43.31 -22.11
C ARG A 846 22.09 42.84 -20.75
N LEU A 847 20.92 43.31 -20.31
CA LEU A 847 20.29 42.80 -19.09
C LEU A 847 19.88 41.32 -19.21
N LEU A 848 19.59 40.87 -20.44
CA LEU A 848 19.25 39.48 -20.75
C LEU A 848 20.48 38.63 -21.13
N ASP A 849 21.67 39.24 -21.25
CA ASP A 849 22.90 38.53 -21.61
C ASP A 849 23.48 37.82 -20.37
N PRO A 850 23.60 36.48 -20.37
CA PRO A 850 24.07 35.73 -19.20
C PRO A 850 25.51 36.10 -18.79
N SER A 851 26.36 36.47 -19.76
CA SER A 851 27.75 36.85 -19.49
C SER A 851 27.84 38.22 -18.81
N GLU A 852 26.97 39.16 -19.20
CA GLU A 852 26.87 40.46 -18.55
C GLU A 852 26.19 40.37 -17.18
N LEU A 853 25.19 39.49 -17.03
CA LEU A 853 24.52 39.21 -15.76
C LEU A 853 25.52 38.61 -14.76
N ALA A 854 26.25 37.57 -15.15
CA ALA A 854 27.30 36.94 -14.35
C ALA A 854 28.32 37.95 -13.82
N ALA A 855 28.72 38.87 -14.71
CA ALA A 855 29.80 39.80 -14.45
C ALA A 855 29.32 41.11 -13.77
N SER A 856 28.01 41.28 -13.61
CA SER A 856 27.36 42.33 -12.82
C SER A 856 27.03 41.89 -11.39
N ILE A 857 26.86 40.57 -11.14
CA ILE A 857 26.59 40.02 -9.80
C ILE A 857 27.85 40.09 -8.91
N PRO A 858 27.79 40.79 -7.76
CA PRO A 858 28.94 40.89 -6.86
C PRO A 858 29.38 39.52 -6.33
N GLY A 859 30.65 39.16 -6.54
CA GLY A 859 31.22 37.92 -6.01
C GLY A 859 30.87 36.64 -6.79
N CYS A 860 30.23 36.76 -7.95
CA CYS A 860 29.94 35.63 -8.82
C CYS A 860 31.24 35.01 -9.38
N SER A 861 31.47 33.73 -9.09
CA SER A 861 32.61 32.97 -9.61
C SER A 861 32.23 32.09 -10.81
N SER A 862 30.95 31.77 -10.97
CA SER A 862 30.40 31.00 -12.08
C SER A 862 28.90 31.25 -12.21
N LEU A 863 28.39 31.31 -13.44
CA LEU A 863 26.96 31.38 -13.74
C LEU A 863 26.65 30.41 -14.88
N THR A 864 25.69 29.53 -14.66
CA THR A 864 25.24 28.51 -15.61
C THR A 864 23.76 28.73 -15.88
N GLN A 865 23.36 28.71 -17.14
CA GLN A 865 21.95 28.77 -17.50
C GLN A 865 21.36 27.37 -17.41
N ASP A 866 20.41 27.16 -16.49
CA ASP A 866 19.78 25.86 -16.27
C ASP A 866 18.58 25.68 -17.20
N GLU A 867 17.82 26.76 -17.42
CA GLU A 867 16.63 26.83 -18.27
C GLU A 867 16.54 28.22 -18.94
N ILE A 868 15.60 28.44 -19.85
CA ILE A 868 15.35 29.78 -20.42
C ILE A 868 15.01 30.74 -19.26
N ASP A 869 15.74 31.87 -19.16
CA ASP A 869 15.60 32.89 -18.11
C ASP A 869 15.90 32.45 -16.67
N ARG A 870 16.43 31.24 -16.44
CA ARG A 870 16.84 30.74 -15.11
C ARG A 870 18.32 30.35 -15.07
N TYR A 871 19.02 30.85 -14.06
CA TYR A 871 20.46 30.72 -13.92
C TYR A 871 20.84 30.27 -12.51
N SER A 872 21.79 29.34 -12.40
CA SER A 872 22.47 29.00 -11.17
C SER A 872 23.85 29.66 -11.13
N ALA A 873 24.18 30.29 -10.01
CA ALA A 873 25.45 30.97 -9.81
C ALA A 873 26.09 30.58 -8.48
N ARG A 874 27.42 30.52 -8.46
CA ARG A 874 28.19 30.43 -7.22
C ARG A 874 28.67 31.82 -6.87
N VAL A 875 28.27 32.33 -5.70
CA VAL A 875 28.54 33.71 -5.29
C VAL A 875 29.25 33.70 -3.95
N THR A 876 30.39 34.38 -3.86
CA THR A 876 31.11 34.58 -2.60
C THR A 876 30.79 35.96 -2.05
N ILE A 877 30.10 36.00 -0.91
CA ILE A 877 29.68 37.25 -0.27
C ILE A 877 30.44 37.40 1.05
N GLY A 878 31.07 38.58 1.22
CA GLY A 878 31.74 38.97 2.45
C GLY A 878 30.95 40.05 3.19
N ILE A 879 30.68 39.86 4.48
CA ILE A 879 30.05 40.84 5.38
C ILE A 879 30.96 41.01 6.60
N GLY A 880 31.67 42.14 6.71
CA GLY A 880 32.66 42.35 7.76
C GLY A 880 33.78 41.30 7.71
N ALA A 881 34.05 40.64 8.83
CA ALA A 881 35.04 39.55 8.92
C ALA A 881 34.54 38.19 8.38
N ILE A 882 33.27 38.08 8.01
CA ILE A 882 32.62 36.83 7.64
C ILE A 882 32.57 36.71 6.11
N ARG A 883 33.15 35.65 5.54
CA ARG A 883 33.02 35.28 4.12
C ARG A 883 32.34 33.93 3.99
N GLY A 884 31.42 33.81 3.05
CA GLY A 884 30.76 32.55 2.72
C GLY A 884 30.52 32.42 1.23
N THR A 885 30.57 31.19 0.73
CA THR A 885 30.16 30.84 -0.64
C THR A 885 28.71 30.38 -0.59
N TYR A 886 27.89 30.94 -1.48
CA TYR A 886 26.47 30.68 -1.60
C TYR A 886 26.16 30.12 -2.99
N HIS A 887 25.20 29.21 -3.04
CA HIS A 887 24.55 28.79 -4.28
C HIS A 887 23.35 29.69 -4.50
N ALA A 888 23.40 30.48 -5.58
CA ALA A 888 22.35 31.41 -5.96
C ALA A 888 21.59 30.89 -7.17
N GLN A 889 20.27 31.03 -7.15
CA GLN A 889 19.38 30.89 -8.28
C GLN A 889 18.88 32.28 -8.66
N ILE A 890 18.90 32.59 -9.95
CA ILE A 890 18.45 33.86 -10.51
C ILE A 890 17.44 33.54 -11.59
N GLU A 891 16.32 34.23 -11.58
CA GLU A 891 15.25 34.06 -12.55
C GLU A 891 14.76 35.41 -13.07
N LEU A 892 14.59 35.54 -14.38
CA LEU A 892 14.02 36.71 -15.01
C LEU A 892 12.56 36.42 -15.38
N ARG A 893 11.62 37.18 -14.80
CA ARG A 893 10.17 37.06 -15.02
C ARG A 893 9.55 38.39 -15.44
N ASP A 894 8.28 38.35 -15.83
CA ASP A 894 7.46 39.53 -16.15
C ASP A 894 8.13 40.48 -17.17
N LYS A 895 8.80 39.90 -18.18
CA LYS A 895 9.52 40.66 -19.21
C LYS A 895 8.53 41.39 -20.14
N ASN A 896 8.54 42.72 -20.10
CA ASN A 896 7.94 43.59 -21.10
C ASN A 896 9.07 44.22 -21.93
N GLU A 897 9.19 43.79 -23.18
CA GLU A 897 10.34 44.06 -24.04
C GLU A 897 10.68 45.56 -24.13
N GLY A 898 11.94 45.90 -23.82
CA GLY A 898 12.43 47.27 -23.83
C GLY A 898 11.82 48.19 -22.75
N SER A 899 11.03 47.66 -21.82
CA SER A 899 10.29 48.47 -20.84
C SER A 899 10.54 48.05 -19.41
N SER A 900 10.37 46.77 -19.05
CA SER A 900 10.55 46.30 -17.67
C SER A 900 10.75 44.80 -17.55
N LEU A 901 11.42 44.36 -16.48
CA LEU A 901 11.56 42.95 -16.12
C LEU A 901 11.67 42.79 -14.60
N ARG A 902 11.30 41.62 -14.08
CA ARG A 902 11.49 41.25 -12.67
C ARG A 902 12.65 40.27 -12.54
N LEU A 903 13.61 40.60 -11.68
CA LEU A 903 14.74 39.74 -11.33
C LEU A 903 14.48 39.14 -9.95
N LEU A 904 14.32 37.82 -9.91
CA LEU A 904 14.18 37.03 -8.70
C LEU A 904 15.54 36.40 -8.37
N GLY A 905 15.94 36.45 -7.11
CA GLY A 905 17.18 35.86 -6.64
C GLY A 905 16.97 35.10 -5.35
N LYS A 906 17.47 33.88 -5.25
CA LYS A 906 17.53 33.10 -4.01
C LYS A 906 18.94 32.58 -3.82
N ALA A 907 19.54 32.79 -2.66
CA ALA A 907 20.89 32.33 -2.33
C ALA A 907 20.88 31.54 -1.02
N ILE A 908 21.49 30.36 -1.01
CA ILE A 908 21.58 29.49 0.17
C ILE A 908 23.05 29.14 0.41
N GLY A 909 23.49 29.20 1.66
CA GLY A 909 24.84 28.87 2.06
C GLY A 909 24.95 28.51 3.54
N PRO A 910 26.16 28.14 4.01
CA PRO A 910 26.39 27.60 5.35
C PRO A 910 26.07 28.56 6.51
N LEU A 911 25.93 29.85 6.22
CA LEU A 911 25.64 30.90 7.20
C LEU A 911 24.16 31.32 7.19
N GLY A 912 23.36 30.89 6.21
CA GLY A 912 21.95 31.26 6.09
C GLY A 912 21.49 31.32 4.64
N PHE A 913 20.29 31.88 4.45
CA PHE A 913 19.69 32.06 3.14
C PHE A 913 19.26 33.51 2.94
N GLY A 914 19.16 33.94 1.69
CA GLY A 914 18.52 35.19 1.31
C GLY A 914 17.70 35.00 0.04
N SER A 915 16.55 35.66 -0.04
CA SER A 915 15.74 35.71 -1.25
C SER A 915 15.28 37.13 -1.50
N GLY A 916 15.10 37.50 -2.76
CA GLY A 916 14.57 38.81 -3.10
C GLY A 916 14.02 38.86 -4.52
N SER A 917 13.16 39.86 -4.74
CA SER A 917 12.57 40.19 -6.02
C SER A 917 12.85 41.66 -6.31
N GLY A 918 13.37 41.98 -7.50
CA GLY A 918 13.56 43.35 -7.97
C GLY A 918 12.84 43.62 -9.29
N LEU A 919 11.92 44.59 -9.32
CA LEU A 919 11.36 45.10 -10.58
C LEU A 919 12.29 46.17 -11.14
N VAL A 920 12.70 46.02 -12.39
CA VAL A 920 13.52 46.96 -13.16
C VAL A 920 12.67 47.58 -14.27
N THR A 921 12.69 48.90 -14.40
CA THR A 921 12.01 49.66 -15.47
C THR A 921 13.02 50.53 -16.24
N LEU A 922 12.85 50.60 -17.55
CA LEU A 922 13.70 51.36 -18.47
C LEU A 922 12.90 52.48 -19.14
N GLN A 923 13.48 53.67 -19.20
CA GLN A 923 12.89 54.82 -19.89
C GLN A 923 13.97 55.54 -20.73
N PRO A 924 13.69 55.92 -21.99
CA PRO A 924 14.63 56.66 -22.80
C PRO A 924 14.87 58.08 -22.24
N GLU A 925 16.12 58.54 -22.28
CA GLU A 925 16.55 59.91 -21.96
C GLU A 925 17.25 60.56 -23.16
N THR A 926 17.42 61.88 -23.13
CA THR A 926 18.05 62.64 -24.23
C THR A 926 19.53 62.27 -24.41
N GLY A 927 19.95 62.11 -25.67
CA GLY A 927 21.35 61.86 -26.06
C GLY A 927 21.84 60.42 -25.86
N ASP A 928 21.11 59.43 -26.40
CA ASP A 928 21.41 57.99 -26.33
C ASP A 928 21.62 57.45 -24.91
N ARG A 929 20.76 57.90 -23.98
CA ARG A 929 20.77 57.49 -22.59
C ARG A 929 19.49 56.76 -22.22
N THR A 930 19.59 55.89 -21.22
CA THR A 930 18.45 55.17 -20.64
C THR A 930 18.45 55.38 -19.13
N ARG A 931 17.33 55.85 -18.61
CA ARG A 931 17.06 55.85 -17.17
C ARG A 931 16.58 54.46 -16.76
N LEU A 932 17.31 53.82 -15.86
CA LEU A 932 16.93 52.56 -15.23
C LEU A 932 16.50 52.84 -13.80
N GLU A 933 15.25 52.53 -13.48
CA GLU A 933 14.72 52.56 -12.11
C GLU A 933 14.52 51.13 -11.62
N TYR A 934 14.69 50.90 -10.32
CA TYR A 934 14.43 49.61 -9.73
C TYR A 934 13.80 49.74 -8.34
N SER A 935 12.95 48.78 -8.00
CA SER A 935 12.40 48.58 -6.66
C SER A 935 12.57 47.12 -6.29
N TYR A 936 12.83 46.82 -5.01
CA TYR A 936 13.05 45.46 -4.56
C TYR A 936 12.49 45.20 -3.17
N GLU A 937 12.23 43.92 -2.93
CA GLU A 937 11.91 43.34 -1.64
C GLU A 937 12.82 42.14 -1.40
N ALA A 938 13.36 42.01 -0.19
CA ALA A 938 14.27 40.93 0.15
C ALA A 938 14.09 40.45 1.60
N GLU A 939 14.35 39.17 1.81
CA GLU A 939 14.36 38.49 3.09
C GLU A 939 15.70 37.78 3.29
N VAL A 940 16.20 37.75 4.53
CA VAL A 940 17.41 37.02 4.91
C VAL A 940 17.14 36.27 6.21
N GLY A 941 17.44 34.96 6.22
CA GLY A 941 17.23 34.08 7.37
C GLY A 941 18.45 33.19 7.68
N GLY A 942 18.40 32.47 8.80
CA GLY A 942 19.50 31.60 9.27
C GLY A 942 20.48 32.28 10.24
N LYS A 943 21.69 31.73 10.42
CA LYS A 943 22.71 32.26 11.35
C LYS A 943 23.10 33.72 11.04
N LEU A 944 22.93 34.16 9.79
CA LEU A 944 23.08 35.56 9.35
C LEU A 944 22.06 36.51 9.99
N ALA A 945 20.82 36.06 10.26
CA ALA A 945 19.77 36.86 10.88
C ALA A 945 20.09 37.25 12.34
N ALA A 946 20.97 36.47 13.00
CA ALA A 946 21.41 36.72 14.36
C ALA A 946 22.37 37.93 14.50
N VAL A 947 22.88 38.47 13.39
CA VAL A 947 23.86 39.59 13.39
C VAL A 947 23.17 40.98 13.36
N GLY A 948 21.84 41.03 13.46
CA GLY A 948 21.04 42.25 13.63
C GLY A 948 20.46 42.83 12.33
N GLN A 949 19.14 43.08 12.32
CA GLN A 949 18.40 43.48 11.12
C GLN A 949 18.85 44.80 10.48
N ARG A 950 19.28 45.81 11.27
CA ARG A 950 19.82 47.08 10.72
C ARG A 950 21.12 46.90 9.92
N MET A 951 21.95 45.94 10.33
CA MET A 951 23.21 45.64 9.63
C MET A 951 22.93 44.91 8.32
N LEU A 952 22.06 43.90 8.33
CA LEU A 952 21.63 43.15 7.14
C LEU A 952 20.95 44.04 6.10
N GLY A 953 20.06 44.93 6.52
CA GLY A 953 19.42 45.90 5.62
C GLY A 953 20.44 46.83 4.94
N SER A 954 21.51 47.22 5.64
CA SER A 954 22.56 48.06 5.08
C SER A 954 23.48 47.31 4.11
N VAL A 955 23.75 46.03 4.40
CA VAL A 955 24.53 45.13 3.53
C VAL A 955 23.75 44.78 2.26
N MET A 956 22.45 44.47 2.36
CA MET A 956 21.61 44.16 1.19
C MET A 956 21.45 45.39 0.29
N ARG A 957 21.22 46.58 0.87
CA ARG A 957 21.28 47.85 0.13
C ARG A 957 22.62 48.05 -0.59
N TYR A 958 23.72 47.69 0.07
CA TYR A 958 25.05 47.78 -0.52
C TYR A 958 25.23 46.81 -1.69
N LEU A 959 24.88 45.52 -1.54
CA LEU A 959 25.05 44.48 -2.57
C LEU A 959 24.17 44.74 -3.81
N ILE A 960 22.90 45.10 -3.60
CA ILE A 960 21.98 45.46 -4.70
C ILE A 960 22.49 46.74 -5.40
N GLY A 961 22.94 47.73 -4.63
CA GLY A 961 23.59 48.91 -5.20
C GLY A 961 24.87 48.60 -5.96
N GLN A 962 25.67 47.61 -5.54
CA GLN A 962 26.88 47.16 -6.25
C GLN A 962 26.53 46.51 -7.59
N PHE A 963 25.48 45.68 -7.64
CA PHE A 963 24.99 45.10 -8.89
C PHE A 963 24.67 46.18 -9.93
N PHE A 964 23.81 47.13 -9.57
CA PHE A 964 23.40 48.20 -10.48
C PHE A 964 24.53 49.20 -10.82
N ARG A 965 25.46 49.47 -9.90
CA ARG A 965 26.68 50.26 -10.22
C ARG A 965 27.64 49.52 -11.13
N SER A 966 27.75 48.20 -11.00
CA SER A 966 28.56 47.38 -11.90
C SER A 966 27.98 47.42 -13.32
N LEU A 967 26.65 47.33 -13.42
CA LEU A 967 25.90 47.51 -14.67
C LEU A 967 26.13 48.90 -15.28
N GLU A 968 26.03 49.97 -14.48
CA GLU A 968 26.30 51.35 -14.93
C GLU A 968 27.71 51.52 -15.50
N ARG A 969 28.72 51.04 -14.77
CA ARG A 969 30.13 51.14 -15.17
C ARG A 969 30.41 50.41 -16.49
N ARG A 970 29.78 49.25 -16.71
CA ARG A 970 29.93 48.46 -17.94
C ARG A 970 29.27 49.11 -19.15
N MET A 971 28.30 49.98 -18.91
CA MET A 971 27.56 50.69 -19.95
C MET A 971 28.07 52.13 -20.16
N ARG A 972 29.21 52.52 -19.58
CA ARG A 972 29.89 53.78 -19.93
C ARG A 972 30.73 53.60 -21.20
N PRO A 973 30.72 54.57 -22.13
CA PRO A 973 31.64 54.55 -23.26
C PRO A 973 33.08 54.58 -22.77
N ALA A 974 33.96 53.77 -23.39
CA ALA A 974 35.38 53.73 -23.06
C ALA A 974 35.99 55.13 -23.23
N ALA A 975 36.61 55.66 -22.17
CA ALA A 975 37.36 56.90 -22.27
C ALA A 975 38.50 56.71 -23.28
N ARG A 976 38.58 57.58 -24.28
CA ARG A 976 39.75 57.67 -25.16
C ARG A 976 41.00 57.85 -24.29
N LEU A 977 41.98 56.97 -24.46
CA LEU A 977 43.28 57.02 -23.82
C LEU A 977 43.93 58.40 -24.03
N ASP A 978 44.07 59.18 -22.95
CA ASP A 978 45.00 60.31 -22.91
C ASP A 978 46.40 59.78 -22.58
N TRP A 979 47.19 59.62 -23.65
CA TRP A 979 48.59 59.21 -23.69
C TRP A 979 49.51 60.02 -22.75
N ARG A 980 49.09 61.21 -22.28
CA ARG A 980 49.89 62.07 -21.39
C ARG A 980 49.99 61.56 -19.94
N SER A 981 49.10 60.66 -19.52
CA SER A 981 49.11 60.13 -18.13
C SER A 981 50.05 58.93 -17.91
N TRP A 982 50.45 58.24 -18.99
CA TRP A 982 51.28 57.04 -18.92
C TRP A 982 52.77 57.37 -18.68
N TRP A 983 53.25 58.49 -19.23
CA TRP A 983 54.64 58.97 -19.06
C TRP A 983 54.99 59.46 -17.66
N LEU A 984 54.01 59.94 -16.88
CA LEU A 984 54.21 60.44 -15.52
C LEU A 984 54.36 59.33 -14.48
N ARG A 985 53.92 58.10 -14.77
CA ARG A 985 54.02 56.95 -13.85
C ARG A 985 55.34 56.20 -13.96
N PHE A 986 56.05 56.27 -15.10
CA PHE A 986 57.34 55.60 -15.29
C PHE A 986 58.53 56.29 -14.59
N ARG A 987 58.34 57.50 -14.05
CA ARG A 987 59.41 58.29 -13.44
C ARG A 987 59.54 58.18 -11.91
N ARG A 988 58.74 57.32 -11.26
CA ARG A 988 58.68 57.31 -9.77
C ARG A 988 59.16 56.08 -9.03
N HIS A 989 59.34 54.89 -9.62
CA HIS A 989 59.78 53.71 -8.86
C HIS A 989 60.91 52.94 -9.55
N GLY A 990 62.10 53.54 -9.50
CA GLY A 990 63.36 52.89 -9.82
C GLY A 990 64.46 53.39 -8.89
N SER A 991 64.47 52.92 -7.63
CA SER A 991 65.67 52.91 -6.77
C SER A 991 65.46 52.09 -5.50
N GLY A 992 66.28 51.04 -5.34
CA GLY A 992 66.57 50.28 -4.10
C GLY A 992 65.68 49.04 -3.90
N GLY A 993 66.17 47.80 -3.76
CA GLY A 993 67.52 47.31 -3.45
C GLY A 993 67.46 46.41 -2.21
N GLU A 994 67.65 45.10 -2.43
CA GLU A 994 68.19 44.04 -1.55
C GLU A 994 67.74 43.90 -0.07
N ALA A 995 67.05 42.80 0.23
CA ALA A 995 67.43 41.71 1.16
C ALA A 995 66.26 40.73 1.34
#